data_AF-A0A2I1F5M0-F1
#
_entry.id   AF-A0A2I1F5M0-F1
#
_cell.length_a   1.000
_cell.length_b   1.000
_cell.length_c   1.000
_cell.angle_alpha   90.00
_cell.angle_beta   90.00
_cell.angle_gamma   90.00
#
_symmetry.space_group_name_H-M   'P 1'
#
loop_
_entity.id
_entity.type
_entity.pdbx_description
1 polymer ?
#
loop_
_entity_poly.entity_id
_entity_poly.type
_entity_poly.pdbx_seq_one_letter_code
_entity_poly.pdbx_strand_id
1 'polypeptide(L)'
;MSQIRKDNTACLPRLKREIVELYNEPLKGIKVKLHENDITSMCLILTLHQGPYKNLRLHYNVKIPQGYPQIAPIVTIQTPVRHPNVFGTFICADILQAHHHRSSDYYNGGYTPGYLLKYIFLQILSFFSDNNVEQEFGFVEQINSDHEDFRTTSEKVVKKFECKICGYNDLKASKPLMPILTDKELQKEMKEMDSGCSSILSSVKVNPKNITVKDSSYVSTTTVNDLDDDAWLHIIEFLPDRDIVVLSNVYARIRTLVQFYNILTRRQLVCFFLRKTFRECVLGVGVNAIGRIDKRKITISEFDLFSYEAFKDHGLREGIWGGNFTNFLPLVLNKTHFNRALPIIKSSLMALRGEIGKPWNSSAILKTIPSLMNTTVVALMKACDESGQPSRSKVLKASEKALQGYCLLLHLLLKLSKQFPEIITEAENKVKAFNRDRRNRQKSSTPDLGEFMIYFFLAKNVSWSEFVPCFLKELLSRNVVWYLCKVPGLAFLETEDYVSKYRVEETFTQSGTSLRLVMFQIAFMNMVKGKEDDMDRRYGYPSNEMSNSLLSLIKEIYAAKTWNVFFKVIGFPLPEKNWESEICDMLTNAVRDSEASKYHQNPYTNNELFYLRRTNEANIPTPNSWLNDENNKVSEIEKYGVVKFLTFQPGERNIRENENKRHSFSFTSRGNDNNNNNNNINIINDNYGIGGIGGRGGRGGGRGGRGRGRGWRGRGGNVNMNQRHT
;
A
#
# COMPACT_ATOMS: atom_id res chain seq x y z
N MET A 1 20.76 2.99 23.89
CA MET A 1 22.06 3.43 23.34
C MET A 1 21.78 4.31 22.14
N SER A 2 21.99 5.62 22.29
CA SER A 2 21.81 6.64 21.26
C SER A 2 22.79 6.39 20.12
N GLN A 3 22.30 5.87 18.99
CA GLN A 3 23.03 5.93 17.73
C GLN A 3 23.26 7.40 17.40
N ILE A 4 24.53 7.80 17.44
CA ILE A 4 25.04 9.04 16.87
C ILE A 4 24.48 9.09 15.43
N ARG A 5 23.52 9.99 15.18
CA ARG A 5 22.98 10.23 13.85
C ARG A 5 24.16 10.65 12.99
N LYS A 6 24.65 9.77 12.11
CA LYS A 6 25.56 10.18 11.04
C LYS A 6 24.88 11.34 10.31
N ASP A 7 25.57 12.46 10.17
CA ASP A 7 25.08 13.59 9.39
C ASP A 7 24.58 13.07 8.03
N ASN A 8 23.35 13.43 7.66
CA ASN A 8 22.74 12.97 6.43
C ASN A 8 23.49 13.58 5.23
N THR A 9 24.44 12.83 4.67
CA THR A 9 25.25 13.24 3.51
C THR A 9 24.51 13.14 2.17
N ALA A 10 23.21 12.83 2.17
CA ALA A 10 22.43 12.64 0.96
C ALA A 10 22.12 13.95 0.21
N CYS A 11 22.16 15.09 0.90
CA CYS A 11 21.76 16.39 0.37
C CYS A 11 22.50 16.73 -0.95
N LEU A 12 23.83 16.74 -0.95
CA LEU A 12 24.60 17.12 -2.14
C LEU A 12 24.44 16.14 -3.32
N PRO A 13 24.55 14.80 -3.15
CA PRO A 13 24.30 13.84 -4.23
C PRO A 13 22.91 13.96 -4.84
N ARG A 14 21.90 14.19 -4.01
CA ARG A 14 20.51 14.39 -4.44
C ARG A 14 20.36 15.70 -5.21
N LEU A 15 20.81 16.80 -4.62
CA LEU A 15 20.68 18.15 -5.18
C LEU A 15 21.37 18.30 -6.53
N LYS A 16 22.57 17.72 -6.71
CA LYS A 16 23.27 17.75 -8.01
C LYS A 16 22.44 17.14 -9.14
N ARG A 17 21.71 16.06 -8.88
CA ARG A 17 20.84 15.41 -9.89
C ARG A 17 19.62 16.27 -10.19
N GLU A 18 19.00 16.81 -9.16
CA GLU A 18 17.84 17.69 -9.33
C GLU A 18 18.17 18.98 -10.07
N ILE A 19 19.36 19.55 -9.86
CA ILE A 19 19.84 20.70 -10.64
C ILE A 19 19.94 20.34 -12.12
N VAL A 20 20.50 19.18 -12.46
CA VAL A 20 20.55 18.71 -13.86
C VAL A 20 19.14 18.53 -14.42
N GLU A 21 18.21 17.94 -13.66
CA GLU A 21 16.80 17.81 -14.07
C GLU A 21 16.12 19.18 -14.28
N LEU A 22 16.36 20.16 -13.41
CA LEU A 22 15.82 21.53 -13.52
C LEU A 22 16.28 22.24 -14.80
N TYR A 23 17.53 22.01 -15.23
CA TYR A 23 18.06 22.63 -16.45
C TYR A 23 17.70 21.87 -17.72
N ASN A 24 17.63 20.53 -17.68
CA ASN A 24 17.31 19.71 -18.84
C ASN A 24 15.81 19.67 -19.16
N GLU A 25 14.95 19.84 -18.15
CA GLU A 25 13.49 19.85 -18.29
C GLU A 25 12.88 21.11 -17.64
N PRO A 26 13.12 22.30 -18.22
CA PRO A 26 12.60 23.54 -17.66
C PRO A 26 11.07 23.56 -17.71
N LEU A 27 10.45 24.00 -16.61
CA LEU A 27 9.01 24.12 -16.50
C LEU A 27 8.53 25.54 -16.80
N LYS A 28 7.36 25.63 -17.42
CA LYS A 28 6.72 26.90 -17.79
C LYS A 28 6.57 27.83 -16.59
N GLY A 29 7.06 29.06 -16.76
CA GLY A 29 6.97 30.10 -15.73
C GLY A 29 7.86 29.87 -14.51
N ILE A 30 8.83 28.95 -14.56
CA ILE A 30 9.75 28.68 -13.46
C ILE A 30 11.17 28.96 -13.92
N LYS A 31 11.83 29.92 -13.27
CA LYS A 31 13.24 30.25 -13.52
C LYS A 31 14.04 30.14 -12.23
N VAL A 32 15.14 29.38 -12.29
CA VAL A 32 16.03 29.16 -11.15
C VAL A 32 17.41 29.72 -11.46
N LYS A 33 17.98 30.47 -10.50
CA LYS A 33 19.36 30.95 -10.54
C LYS A 33 20.08 30.52 -9.28
N LEU A 34 21.01 29.57 -9.43
CA LEU A 34 21.89 29.12 -8.36
C LEU A 34 22.85 30.24 -7.95
N HIS A 35 23.22 30.28 -6.66
CA HIS A 35 24.26 31.17 -6.16
C HIS A 35 25.63 30.59 -6.53
N GLU A 36 26.58 31.44 -6.96
CA GLU A 36 27.82 30.99 -7.60
C GLU A 36 28.68 30.07 -6.72
N ASN A 37 28.71 30.32 -5.41
CA ASN A 37 29.54 29.57 -4.45
C ASN A 37 28.73 28.66 -3.53
N ASP A 38 27.42 28.59 -3.70
CA ASP A 38 26.54 27.79 -2.84
C ASP A 38 25.35 27.24 -3.63
N ILE A 39 25.47 25.99 -4.08
CA ILE A 39 24.39 25.31 -4.81
C ILE A 39 23.17 25.03 -3.92
N THR A 40 23.30 25.12 -2.58
CA THR A 40 22.19 24.95 -1.64
C THR A 40 21.33 26.21 -1.51
N SER A 41 21.76 27.32 -2.09
CA SER A 41 20.99 28.56 -2.12
C SER A 41 20.70 28.97 -3.57
N MET A 42 19.46 29.36 -3.83
CA MET A 42 19.03 29.78 -5.16
C MET A 42 17.93 30.82 -5.14
N CYS A 43 17.97 31.71 -6.12
CA CYS A 43 16.85 32.57 -6.45
C CYS A 43 15.86 31.79 -7.33
N LEU A 44 14.59 31.78 -6.92
CA LEU A 44 13.48 31.24 -7.70
C LEU A 44 12.61 32.41 -8.17
N ILE A 45 12.31 32.45 -9.46
CA ILE A 45 11.42 33.44 -10.06
C ILE A 45 10.26 32.69 -10.71
N LEU A 46 9.05 33.00 -10.24
CA LEU A 46 7.82 32.42 -10.74
C LEU A 46 7.08 33.47 -11.58
N THR A 47 6.81 33.15 -12.85
CA THR A 47 6.05 33.99 -13.76
C THR A 47 4.59 33.53 -13.79
N LEU A 48 3.68 34.40 -13.35
CA LEU A 48 2.27 34.09 -13.18
C LEU A 48 1.51 34.43 -14.47
N HIS A 49 0.98 33.41 -15.13
CA HIS A 49 0.28 33.56 -16.42
C HIS A 49 -1.24 33.67 -16.26
N GLN A 50 -1.75 33.35 -15.08
CA GLN A 50 -3.17 33.31 -14.73
C GLN A 50 -3.35 33.67 -13.25
N GLY A 51 -4.60 33.80 -12.83
CA GLY A 51 -4.94 34.13 -11.44
C GLY A 51 -4.73 35.60 -11.08
N PRO A 52 -4.72 35.92 -9.78
CA PRO A 52 -4.83 37.29 -9.29
C PRO A 52 -3.54 38.10 -9.53
N TYR A 53 -2.41 37.42 -9.73
CA TYR A 53 -1.10 38.03 -9.99
C TYR A 53 -0.65 37.91 -11.44
N LYS A 54 -1.58 37.68 -12.38
CA LYS A 54 -1.27 37.57 -13.82
C LYS A 54 -0.37 38.71 -14.32
N ASN A 55 0.67 38.32 -15.07
CA ASN A 55 1.74 39.15 -15.65
C ASN A 55 2.82 39.63 -14.67
N LEU A 56 2.74 39.25 -13.38
CA LEU A 56 3.80 39.52 -12.41
C LEU A 56 4.82 38.39 -12.39
N ARG A 57 6.08 38.74 -12.10
CA ARG A 57 7.13 37.79 -11.74
C ARG A 57 7.38 37.87 -10.24
N LEU A 58 7.08 36.84 -9.47
CA LEU A 58 7.34 36.83 -8.03
C LEU A 58 8.73 36.25 -7.75
N HIS A 59 9.50 36.90 -6.87
CA HIS A 59 10.84 36.48 -6.50
C HIS A 59 10.85 35.78 -5.14
N TYR A 60 11.58 34.68 -5.06
CA TYR A 60 11.74 33.84 -3.87
C TYR A 60 13.20 33.55 -3.61
N ASN A 61 13.54 33.34 -2.34
CA ASN A 61 14.79 32.75 -1.92
C ASN A 61 14.53 31.31 -1.46
N VAL A 62 15.28 30.37 -2.02
CA VAL A 62 15.18 28.94 -1.70
C VAL A 62 16.49 28.50 -1.06
N LYS A 63 16.39 27.88 0.13
CA LYS A 63 17.52 27.30 0.86
C LYS A 63 17.29 25.81 1.07
N ILE A 64 18.24 25.01 0.61
CA ILE A 64 18.25 23.55 0.79
C ILE A 64 18.91 23.23 2.14
N PRO A 65 18.19 22.63 3.10
CA PRO A 65 18.77 22.30 4.39
C PRO A 65 19.74 21.11 4.30
N GLN A 66 20.64 20.98 5.28
CA GLN A 66 21.57 19.85 5.37
C GLN A 66 20.84 18.49 5.44
N GLY A 67 19.64 18.44 6.04
CA GLY A 67 18.83 17.23 6.12
C GLY A 67 18.08 16.86 4.84
N TYR A 68 18.21 17.61 3.74
CA TYR A 68 17.57 17.30 2.47
C TYR A 68 18.03 15.93 1.92
N PRO A 69 17.15 15.10 1.33
CA PRO A 69 15.72 15.34 1.07
C PRO A 69 14.78 14.88 2.18
N GLN A 70 15.25 14.52 3.37
CA GLN A 70 14.35 14.17 4.47
C GLN A 70 13.59 15.40 5.01
N ILE A 71 14.22 16.57 4.92
CA ILE A 71 13.67 17.86 5.33
C ILE A 71 13.36 18.69 4.09
N ALA A 72 12.19 19.31 4.07
CA ALA A 72 11.71 20.17 2.99
C ALA A 72 12.68 21.34 2.70
N PRO A 73 12.74 21.82 1.45
CA PRO A 73 13.44 23.07 1.15
C PRO A 73 12.73 24.25 1.83
N ILE A 74 13.51 25.23 2.29
CA ILE A 74 12.97 26.45 2.90
C ILE A 74 12.76 27.45 1.77
N VAL A 75 11.50 27.82 1.52
CA VAL A 75 11.14 28.81 0.50
C VAL A 75 10.54 30.05 1.16
N THR A 76 11.10 31.21 0.85
CA THR A 76 10.65 32.51 1.37
C THR A 76 10.38 33.47 0.22
N ILE A 77 9.24 34.16 0.26
CA ILE A 77 8.90 35.15 -0.75
C ILE A 77 9.63 36.47 -0.45
N GLN A 78 10.32 37.01 -1.45
CA GLN A 78 11.08 38.27 -1.35
C GLN A 78 10.27 39.46 -1.92
N THR A 79 9.23 39.17 -2.70
CA THR A 79 8.21 40.12 -3.14
C THR A 79 6.87 39.78 -2.47
N PRO A 80 6.71 40.02 -1.16
CA PRO A 80 5.56 39.55 -0.38
C PRO A 80 4.27 40.28 -0.80
N VAL A 81 3.58 39.71 -1.78
CA VAL A 81 2.27 40.19 -2.24
C VAL A 81 1.20 39.86 -1.22
N ARG A 82 0.12 40.66 -1.18
CA ARG A 82 -1.02 40.41 -0.28
C ARG A 82 -1.67 39.08 -0.66
N HIS A 83 -1.58 38.08 0.22
CA HIS A 83 -2.14 36.75 0.04
C HIS A 83 -2.55 36.17 1.41
N PRO A 84 -3.67 35.45 1.54
CA PRO A 84 -4.15 34.93 2.83
C PRO A 84 -3.11 34.10 3.61
N ASN A 85 -2.36 33.27 2.87
CA ASN A 85 -1.38 32.35 3.44
C ASN A 85 0.07 32.86 3.35
N VAL A 86 0.28 34.18 3.25
CA VAL A 86 1.61 34.81 3.27
C VAL A 86 1.74 35.75 4.45
N PHE A 87 2.70 35.48 5.33
CA PHE A 87 2.93 36.21 6.58
C PHE A 87 4.34 36.81 6.58
N GLY A 88 4.45 38.09 6.23
CA GLY A 88 5.75 38.70 5.93
C GLY A 88 6.41 37.97 4.74
N THR A 89 7.55 37.32 4.96
CA THR A 89 8.25 36.52 3.94
C THR A 89 7.94 35.02 4.00
N PHE A 90 7.18 34.58 5.01
CA PHE A 90 6.83 33.18 5.22
C PHE A 90 5.60 32.79 4.38
N ILE A 91 5.64 31.60 3.78
CA ILE A 91 4.54 31.03 2.99
C ILE A 91 3.97 29.84 3.76
N CYS A 92 2.71 29.92 4.16
CA CYS A 92 2.00 28.78 4.76
C CYS A 92 1.45 27.89 3.64
N ALA A 93 2.26 26.94 3.18
CA ALA A 93 1.88 25.96 2.17
C ALA A 93 2.23 24.55 2.65
N ASP A 94 1.25 23.64 2.57
CA ASP A 94 1.39 22.25 3.02
C ASP A 94 2.60 21.53 2.36
N ILE A 95 2.87 21.80 1.09
CA ILE A 95 4.02 21.25 0.34
C ILE A 95 5.40 21.61 0.93
N LEU A 96 5.47 22.61 1.81
CA LEU A 96 6.69 23.06 2.49
C LEU A 96 6.75 22.63 3.97
N GLN A 97 5.69 22.01 4.49
CA GLN A 97 5.63 21.55 5.87
C GLN A 97 6.15 20.13 6.01
N ALA A 98 6.94 19.88 7.06
CA ALA A 98 7.50 18.55 7.34
C ALA A 98 6.41 17.56 7.82
N HIS A 99 6.60 16.28 7.49
CA HIS A 99 5.71 15.15 7.84
C HIS A 99 5.36 14.97 9.32
N HIS A 100 6.00 15.70 10.25
CA HIS A 100 5.82 15.52 11.70
C HIS A 100 4.50 16.07 12.26
N HIS A 101 3.64 16.73 11.46
CA HIS A 101 2.33 17.21 11.88
C HIS A 101 1.17 16.23 11.60
N ARG A 102 1.45 14.97 11.23
CA ARG A 102 0.43 13.92 11.06
C ARG A 102 -0.05 13.40 12.41
N SER A 103 -0.91 14.17 13.09
CA SER A 103 -1.61 13.73 14.29
C SER A 103 -2.82 12.83 14.00
N SER A 104 -3.14 12.55 12.73
CA SER A 104 -4.27 11.69 12.37
C SER A 104 -3.96 10.77 11.19
N ASP A 105 -4.48 9.54 11.27
CA ASP A 105 -4.45 8.52 10.22
C ASP A 105 -5.20 8.93 8.92
N TYR A 106 -5.69 10.17 8.83
CA TYR A 106 -6.55 10.67 7.76
C TYR A 106 -5.95 11.79 6.90
N TYR A 107 -4.80 12.37 7.27
CA TYR A 107 -4.18 13.46 6.50
C TYR A 107 -2.98 12.99 5.66
N ASN A 108 -3.13 13.02 4.34
CA ASN A 108 -2.10 12.63 3.36
C ASN A 108 -1.34 13.82 2.74
N GLY A 109 -1.46 15.02 3.31
CA GLY A 109 -0.70 16.20 2.88
C GLY A 109 0.76 16.18 3.33
N GLY A 110 1.51 17.21 2.90
CA GLY A 110 2.86 17.53 3.35
C GLY A 110 3.98 17.26 2.34
N TYR A 111 5.16 17.81 2.63
CA TYR A 111 6.40 17.54 1.91
C TYR A 111 6.84 16.08 2.06
N THR A 112 7.17 15.39 0.95
CA THR A 112 7.86 14.09 0.99
C THR A 112 9.25 14.12 0.32
N PRO A 113 10.21 13.30 0.80
CA PRO A 113 11.52 13.13 0.14
C PRO A 113 11.45 12.65 -1.31
N GLY A 114 10.29 12.10 -1.72
CA GLY A 114 10.02 11.71 -3.10
C GLY A 114 9.82 12.88 -4.06
N TYR A 115 9.50 14.09 -3.57
CA TYR A 115 9.27 15.25 -4.43
C TYR A 115 10.56 15.82 -5.01
N LEU A 116 10.46 16.31 -6.24
CA LEU A 116 11.52 17.05 -6.92
C LEU A 116 11.27 18.54 -6.78
N LEU A 117 12.34 19.32 -6.66
CA LEU A 117 12.35 20.78 -6.64
C LEU A 117 11.52 21.36 -7.78
N LYS A 118 11.63 20.84 -9.01
CA LYS A 118 10.81 21.32 -10.13
C LYS A 118 9.31 21.22 -9.86
N TYR A 119 8.87 20.13 -9.21
CA TYR A 119 7.46 19.95 -8.87
C TYR A 119 7.05 20.70 -7.60
N ILE A 120 7.96 20.91 -6.65
CA ILE A 120 7.73 21.81 -5.51
C ILE A 120 7.53 23.24 -6.01
N PHE A 121 8.37 23.71 -6.92
CA PHE A 121 8.25 25.04 -7.52
C PHE A 121 6.98 25.17 -8.37
N LEU A 122 6.59 24.11 -9.08
CA LEU A 122 5.31 24.06 -9.79
C LEU A 122 4.12 24.14 -8.85
N GLN A 123 4.17 23.47 -7.70
CA GLN A 123 3.11 23.56 -6.70
C GLN A 123 3.01 24.97 -6.11
N ILE A 124 4.14 25.64 -5.85
CA ILE A 124 4.15 27.04 -5.39
C ILE A 124 3.63 27.98 -6.49
N LEU A 125 4.00 27.76 -7.75
CA LEU A 125 3.46 28.52 -8.88
C LEU A 125 1.93 28.38 -8.95
N SER A 126 1.44 27.15 -8.79
CA SER A 126 0.00 26.86 -8.77
C SER A 126 -0.69 27.54 -7.58
N PHE A 127 -0.08 27.53 -6.41
CA PHE A 127 -0.59 28.18 -5.19
C PHE A 127 -0.85 29.68 -5.40
N PHE A 128 0.04 30.40 -6.09
CA PHE A 128 -0.15 31.82 -6.42
C PHE A 128 -0.99 32.05 -7.70
N SER A 129 -1.45 30.99 -8.37
CA SER A 129 -2.23 31.10 -9.62
C SER A 129 -3.74 30.93 -9.41
N ASP A 130 -4.18 30.57 -8.21
CA ASP A 130 -5.60 30.36 -7.87
C ASP A 130 -6.18 31.60 -7.16
N ASN A 131 -7.45 31.89 -7.43
CA ASN A 131 -8.23 32.90 -6.72
C ASN A 131 -8.84 32.34 -5.43
N ASN A 132 -9.03 31.01 -5.36
CA ASN A 132 -9.59 30.29 -4.24
C ASN A 132 -8.45 29.67 -3.42
N VAL A 133 -8.21 30.21 -2.23
CA VAL A 133 -7.12 29.78 -1.35
C VAL A 133 -7.68 28.92 -0.23
N GLU A 134 -7.36 27.63 -0.23
CA GLU A 134 -7.70 26.74 0.87
C GLU A 134 -7.03 27.18 2.18
N GLN A 135 -7.82 27.21 3.25
CA GLN A 135 -7.42 27.58 4.60
C GLN A 135 -7.42 26.35 5.51
N GLU A 136 -6.87 26.51 6.73
CA GLU A 136 -6.97 25.48 7.75
C GLU A 136 -8.45 25.10 8.00
N PHE A 137 -8.73 23.83 8.29
CA PHE A 137 -10.11 23.30 8.46
C PHE A 137 -10.99 23.29 7.20
N GLY A 138 -10.43 23.55 6.01
CA GLY A 138 -11.07 23.25 4.73
C GLY A 138 -12.04 24.32 4.22
N PHE A 139 -12.04 25.52 4.80
CA PHE A 139 -12.71 26.67 4.20
C PHE A 139 -11.82 27.31 3.12
N VAL A 140 -12.44 28.09 2.23
CA VAL A 140 -11.76 28.74 1.10
C VAL A 140 -11.89 30.25 1.25
N GLU A 141 -10.77 30.95 1.20
CA GLU A 141 -10.72 32.41 1.12
C GLU A 141 -10.50 32.86 -0.32
N GLN A 142 -11.26 33.86 -0.77
CA GLN A 142 -11.14 34.39 -2.12
C GLN A 142 -10.28 35.65 -2.17
N ILE A 143 -9.33 35.67 -3.09
CA ILE A 143 -8.57 36.88 -3.42
C ILE A 143 -9.40 37.71 -4.41
N ASN A 144 -9.98 38.81 -3.95
CA ASN A 144 -10.67 39.75 -4.82
C ASN A 144 -9.66 40.62 -5.59
N SER A 145 -9.27 40.17 -6.79
CA SER A 145 -8.30 40.82 -7.66
C SER A 145 -8.87 41.95 -8.53
N ASP A 146 -10.18 42.12 -8.55
CA ASP A 146 -10.87 43.09 -9.42
C ASP A 146 -10.75 44.53 -8.90
N HIS A 147 -10.29 44.69 -7.66
CA HIS A 147 -10.03 45.99 -7.08
C HIS A 147 -8.69 46.55 -7.58
N GLU A 148 -8.73 47.72 -8.24
CA GLU A 148 -7.54 48.37 -8.81
C GLU A 148 -6.41 48.53 -7.76
N ASP A 149 -6.77 48.90 -6.53
CA ASP A 149 -5.81 49.01 -5.41
C ASP A 149 -5.04 47.72 -5.14
N PHE A 150 -5.65 46.55 -5.29
CA PHE A 150 -4.97 45.26 -5.06
C PHE A 150 -3.84 45.06 -6.07
N ARG A 151 -4.14 45.31 -7.36
CA ARG A 151 -3.19 45.13 -8.45
C ARG A 151 -2.07 46.16 -8.35
N THR A 152 -2.42 47.44 -8.16
CA THR A 152 -1.43 48.52 -8.00
C THR A 152 -0.52 48.29 -6.78
N THR A 153 -1.07 47.80 -5.67
CA THR A 153 -0.27 47.49 -4.47
C THR A 153 0.70 46.34 -4.73
N SER A 154 0.23 45.26 -5.38
CA SER A 154 1.08 44.11 -5.72
C SER A 154 2.21 44.52 -6.66
N GLU A 155 1.92 45.31 -7.69
CA GLU A 155 2.94 45.84 -8.60
C GLU A 155 3.99 46.70 -7.89
N LYS A 156 3.56 47.59 -6.97
CA LYS A 156 4.46 48.43 -6.18
C LYS A 156 5.42 47.59 -5.34
N VAL A 157 4.92 46.53 -4.69
CA VAL A 157 5.76 45.61 -3.90
C VAL A 157 6.80 44.94 -4.79
N VAL A 158 6.38 44.38 -5.93
CA VAL A 158 7.25 43.64 -6.84
C VAL A 158 8.31 44.55 -7.48
N LYS A 159 7.94 45.77 -7.91
CA LYS A 159 8.84 46.77 -8.50
C LYS A 159 9.88 47.30 -7.49
N LYS A 160 9.56 47.32 -6.19
CA LYS A 160 10.45 47.84 -5.14
C LYS A 160 11.60 46.90 -4.78
N PHE A 161 11.42 45.59 -4.99
CA PHE A 161 12.45 44.61 -4.67
C PHE A 161 13.51 44.51 -5.78
N GLU A 162 14.78 44.46 -5.40
CA GLU A 162 15.90 44.30 -6.32
C GLU A 162 16.82 43.17 -5.83
N CYS A 163 17.26 42.29 -6.73
CA CYS A 163 18.17 41.19 -6.40
C CYS A 163 19.46 41.27 -7.21
N LYS A 164 20.57 41.50 -6.50
CA LYS A 164 21.92 41.55 -7.08
C LYS A 164 22.45 40.21 -7.59
N ILE A 165 21.88 39.09 -7.13
CA ILE A 165 22.34 37.74 -7.48
C ILE A 165 21.80 37.30 -8.84
N CYS A 166 20.48 37.45 -9.05
CA CYS A 166 19.83 37.03 -10.28
C CYS A 166 19.56 38.19 -11.26
N GLY A 167 19.85 39.43 -10.86
CA GLY A 167 19.62 40.63 -11.66
C GLY A 167 18.15 41.05 -11.72
N TYR A 168 17.31 40.58 -10.79
CA TYR A 168 15.90 40.94 -10.73
C TYR A 168 15.76 42.42 -10.37
N ASN A 169 15.13 43.21 -11.24
CA ASN A 169 15.02 44.68 -11.18
C ASN A 169 16.35 45.45 -11.09
N ASP A 170 17.50 44.79 -11.24
CA ASP A 170 18.80 45.46 -11.18
C ASP A 170 19.19 45.97 -12.56
N LEU A 171 18.94 47.25 -12.83
CA LEU A 171 19.28 47.90 -14.09
C LEU A 171 20.78 47.87 -14.44
N LYS A 172 21.66 47.62 -13.46
CA LYS A 172 23.11 47.49 -13.67
C LYS A 172 23.53 46.05 -14.02
N ALA A 173 22.64 45.08 -13.88
CA ALA A 173 22.92 43.70 -14.26
C ALA A 173 23.14 43.61 -15.77
N SER A 174 24.01 42.71 -16.21
CA SER A 174 24.28 42.51 -17.64
C SER A 174 23.05 42.06 -18.45
N LYS A 175 22.09 41.40 -17.78
CA LYS A 175 20.80 40.96 -18.32
C LYS A 175 19.71 41.09 -17.24
N PRO A 176 19.19 42.29 -16.97
CA PRO A 176 18.20 42.49 -15.92
C PRO A 176 16.93 41.70 -16.21
N LEU A 177 16.34 41.12 -15.16
CA LEU A 177 15.02 40.51 -15.25
C LEU A 177 13.97 41.52 -14.78
N MET A 178 13.05 41.90 -15.67
CA MET A 178 12.01 42.88 -15.39
C MET A 178 10.88 42.28 -14.54
N PRO A 179 10.23 43.07 -13.67
CA PRO A 179 9.25 42.54 -12.71
C PRO A 179 7.87 42.30 -13.32
N ILE A 180 7.54 43.09 -14.35
CA ILE A 180 6.27 43.05 -15.07
C ILE A 180 6.56 42.65 -16.50
N LEU A 181 5.79 41.70 -17.00
CA LEU A 181 5.81 41.28 -18.40
C LEU A 181 5.10 42.30 -19.28
N THR A 182 5.76 42.74 -20.34
CA THR A 182 5.09 43.36 -21.49
C THR A 182 4.31 42.32 -22.28
N ASP A 183 3.29 42.73 -23.06
CA ASP A 183 2.54 41.80 -23.91
C ASP A 183 3.43 41.04 -24.89
N LYS A 184 4.47 41.69 -25.41
CA LYS A 184 5.47 41.06 -26.28
C LYS A 184 6.29 40.00 -25.54
N GLU A 185 6.72 40.27 -24.30
CA GLU A 185 7.44 39.30 -23.48
C GLU A 185 6.55 38.14 -23.05
N LEU A 186 5.29 38.40 -22.70
CA LEU A 186 4.32 37.38 -22.36
C LEU A 186 4.08 36.45 -23.57
N GLN A 187 3.84 37.03 -24.76
CA GLN A 187 3.71 36.27 -26.00
C GLN A 187 4.98 35.51 -26.35
N LYS A 188 6.16 36.10 -26.11
CA LYS A 188 7.45 35.47 -26.34
C LYS A 188 7.66 34.29 -25.40
N GLU A 189 7.43 34.43 -24.09
CA GLU A 189 7.51 33.31 -23.14
C GLU A 189 6.53 32.22 -23.55
N MET A 190 5.27 32.57 -23.88
CA MET A 190 4.27 31.61 -24.37
C MET A 190 4.74 30.86 -25.63
N LYS A 191 5.34 31.54 -26.61
CA LYS A 191 5.86 30.95 -27.87
C LYS A 191 7.17 30.17 -27.72
N GLU A 192 8.11 30.66 -26.92
CA GLU A 192 9.36 29.94 -26.61
C GLU A 192 9.09 28.64 -25.86
N MET A 193 7.97 28.57 -25.13
CA MET A 193 7.53 27.35 -24.45
C MET A 193 6.80 26.36 -25.36
N ASP A 194 6.11 26.83 -26.41
CA ASP A 194 5.55 25.94 -27.45
C ASP A 194 6.65 25.40 -28.38
N SER A 195 7.75 26.14 -28.54
CA SER A 195 8.92 25.72 -29.34
C SER A 195 10.03 25.00 -28.55
N GLY A 196 9.97 25.04 -27.22
CA GLY A 196 10.90 24.36 -26.31
C GLY A 196 10.90 22.82 -26.41
N CYS A 197 9.94 22.23 -27.13
CA CYS A 197 9.98 20.80 -27.53
C CYS A 197 11.13 20.44 -28.49
N SER A 198 11.90 21.41 -29.04
CA SER A 198 12.85 21.13 -30.14
C SER A 198 14.22 21.80 -30.07
N SER A 199 14.56 22.59 -29.04
CA SER A 199 15.65 23.59 -29.16
C SER A 199 16.97 23.33 -28.42
N ILE A 200 17.25 22.13 -27.91
CA ILE A 200 18.61 21.83 -27.38
C ILE A 200 19.70 21.80 -28.48
N LEU A 201 19.32 21.81 -29.78
CA LEU A 201 20.27 21.94 -30.89
C LEU A 201 20.77 23.37 -31.19
N SER A 202 20.18 24.43 -30.62
CA SER A 202 20.46 25.80 -31.08
C SER A 202 21.40 26.64 -30.19
N SER A 203 21.91 26.10 -29.08
CA SER A 203 22.90 26.82 -28.25
C SER A 203 24.37 26.57 -28.60
N VAL A 204 24.68 25.75 -29.61
CA VAL A 204 26.00 25.81 -30.26
C VAL A 204 25.97 26.98 -31.23
N LYS A 205 26.42 28.15 -30.79
CA LYS A 205 26.77 29.25 -31.69
C LYS A 205 27.98 28.84 -32.54
N VAL A 206 27.75 28.09 -33.61
CA VAL A 206 28.67 28.10 -34.73
C VAL A 206 28.44 29.43 -35.45
N ASN A 207 29.38 30.37 -35.29
CA ASN A 207 29.44 31.50 -36.20
C ASN A 207 29.57 30.93 -37.61
N PRO A 208 28.64 31.19 -38.54
CA PRO A 208 28.82 30.81 -39.92
C PRO A 208 29.93 31.71 -40.47
N LYS A 209 31.19 31.27 -40.36
CA LYS A 209 32.15 31.64 -41.39
C LYS A 209 31.57 31.08 -42.67
N ASN A 210 31.30 31.94 -43.64
CA ASN A 210 30.89 31.58 -45.00
C ASN A 210 31.79 30.46 -45.53
N ILE A 211 31.35 29.22 -45.33
CA ILE A 211 31.85 28.09 -46.09
C ILE A 211 31.02 28.15 -47.36
N THR A 212 31.66 28.50 -48.46
CA THR A 212 31.14 28.25 -49.80
C THR A 212 30.96 26.74 -49.94
N VAL A 213 29.80 26.23 -49.56
CA VAL A 213 29.39 24.86 -49.82
C VAL A 213 29.10 24.80 -51.31
N LYS A 214 29.93 24.06 -52.05
CA LYS A 214 29.58 23.63 -53.40
C LYS A 214 28.30 22.82 -53.30
N ASP A 215 27.27 23.24 -54.03
CA ASP A 215 26.02 22.50 -54.20
C ASP A 215 26.33 21.06 -54.67
N SER A 216 26.34 20.15 -53.72
CA SER A 216 26.03 18.74 -53.94
C SER A 216 24.73 18.50 -53.19
N SER A 217 23.63 18.71 -53.90
CA SER A 217 22.27 18.51 -53.43
C SER A 217 21.96 17.02 -53.29
N TYR A 218 22.49 16.39 -52.25
CA TYR A 218 21.89 15.16 -51.73
C TYR A 218 20.59 15.52 -51.01
N VAL A 219 19.51 15.69 -51.79
CA VAL A 219 18.15 15.67 -51.25
C VAL A 219 17.90 14.23 -50.81
N SER A 220 18.09 13.95 -49.53
CA SER A 220 17.74 12.66 -48.95
C SER A 220 16.24 12.41 -49.18
N THR A 221 15.90 11.32 -49.85
CA THR A 221 14.53 10.83 -50.02
C THR A 221 14.02 10.10 -48.76
N THR A 222 14.87 9.98 -47.73
CA THR A 222 14.60 9.29 -46.48
C THR A 222 13.58 10.08 -45.67
N THR A 223 12.42 9.49 -45.49
CA THR A 223 11.34 9.99 -44.64
C THR A 223 11.57 9.53 -43.19
N VAL A 224 10.84 10.16 -42.27
CA VAL A 224 10.78 9.75 -40.86
C VAL A 224 10.37 8.27 -40.68
N ASN A 225 9.65 7.69 -41.65
CA ASN A 225 9.27 6.29 -41.63
C ASN A 225 10.44 5.33 -41.93
N ASP A 226 11.50 5.81 -42.57
CA ASP A 226 12.65 5.01 -42.97
C ASP A 226 13.70 4.87 -41.85
N LEU A 227 13.53 5.58 -40.74
CA LEU A 227 14.32 5.35 -39.52
C LEU A 227 14.02 3.96 -38.97
N ASP A 228 15.04 3.20 -38.61
CA ASP A 228 14.88 1.90 -37.94
C ASP A 228 14.47 2.05 -36.48
N ASP A 229 14.16 0.92 -35.83
CA ASP A 229 13.70 0.93 -34.44
C ASP A 229 14.79 1.38 -33.47
N ASP A 230 16.07 1.14 -33.76
CA ASP A 230 17.19 1.53 -32.91
C ASP A 230 17.39 3.06 -32.93
N ALA A 231 17.30 3.69 -34.10
CA ALA A 231 17.31 5.14 -34.25
C ALA A 231 16.15 5.77 -33.48
N TRP A 232 14.94 5.21 -33.60
CA TRP A 232 13.79 5.69 -32.84
C TRP A 232 13.97 5.56 -31.34
N LEU A 233 14.46 4.42 -30.86
CA LEU A 233 14.74 4.21 -29.45
C LEU A 233 15.78 5.21 -28.94
N HIS A 234 16.81 5.52 -29.73
CA HIS A 234 17.78 6.55 -29.40
C HIS A 234 17.14 7.93 -29.28
N ILE A 235 16.30 8.34 -30.24
CA ILE A 235 15.57 9.62 -30.20
C ILE A 235 14.69 9.70 -28.96
N ILE A 236 13.93 8.63 -28.67
CA ILE A 236 13.02 8.57 -27.52
C ILE A 236 13.76 8.79 -26.19
N GLU A 237 15.00 8.32 -26.07
CA GLU A 237 15.80 8.51 -24.83
C GLU A 237 16.06 9.98 -24.49
N PHE A 238 15.98 10.90 -25.46
CA PHE A 238 16.12 12.34 -25.25
C PHE A 238 14.80 13.09 -25.11
N LEU A 239 13.67 12.44 -25.39
CA LEU A 239 12.35 13.07 -25.23
C LEU A 239 11.91 13.05 -23.76
N PRO A 240 11.32 14.14 -23.24
CA PRO A 240 10.62 14.14 -21.95
C PRO A 240 9.47 13.12 -21.94
N ASP A 241 9.11 12.60 -20.76
CA ASP A 241 8.04 11.59 -20.63
C ASP A 241 6.71 12.06 -21.23
N ARG A 242 6.38 13.36 -21.11
CA ARG A 242 5.19 13.97 -21.71
C ARG A 242 5.20 13.82 -23.23
N ASP A 243 6.32 14.11 -23.86
CA ASP A 243 6.44 14.12 -25.32
C ASP A 243 6.44 12.71 -25.87
N ILE A 244 6.99 11.74 -25.13
CA ILE A 244 6.84 10.30 -25.43
C ILE A 244 5.36 9.91 -25.46
N VAL A 245 4.57 10.35 -24.48
CA VAL A 245 3.13 10.04 -24.42
C VAL A 245 2.40 10.69 -25.60
N VAL A 246 2.67 11.96 -25.91
CA VAL A 246 2.08 12.65 -27.07
C VAL A 246 2.45 11.94 -28.37
N LEU A 247 3.74 11.64 -28.57
CA LEU A 247 4.23 10.96 -29.77
C LEU A 247 3.63 9.54 -29.91
N SER A 248 3.49 8.81 -28.80
CA SER A 248 2.83 7.49 -28.79
C SER A 248 1.35 7.58 -29.16
N ASN A 249 0.67 8.68 -28.85
CA ASN A 249 -0.73 8.87 -29.21
C ASN A 249 -0.92 9.13 -30.70
N VAL A 250 0.01 9.85 -31.34
CA VAL A 250 -0.09 10.21 -32.76
C VAL A 250 0.60 9.22 -33.71
N TYR A 251 1.61 8.47 -33.24
CA TYR A 251 2.38 7.55 -34.07
C TYR A 251 2.41 6.12 -33.52
N ALA A 252 1.68 5.22 -34.19
CA ALA A 252 1.47 3.84 -33.74
C ALA A 252 2.78 3.03 -33.59
N ARG A 253 3.76 3.23 -34.48
CA ARG A 253 5.07 2.56 -34.39
C ARG A 253 5.79 2.87 -33.06
N ILE A 254 5.80 4.15 -32.68
CA ILE A 254 6.38 4.60 -31.41
C ILE A 254 5.60 4.04 -30.22
N ARG A 255 4.27 3.99 -30.30
CA ARG A 255 3.45 3.35 -29.27
C ARG A 255 3.89 1.91 -29.02
N THR A 256 4.08 1.14 -30.09
CA THR A 256 4.56 -0.24 -30.02
C THR A 256 5.93 -0.34 -29.37
N LEU A 257 6.90 0.51 -29.78
CA LEU A 257 8.24 0.52 -29.18
C LEU A 257 8.22 0.91 -27.69
N VAL A 258 7.50 1.97 -27.33
CA VAL A 258 7.38 2.44 -25.94
C VAL A 258 6.78 1.36 -25.04
N GLN A 259 5.74 0.66 -25.51
CA GLN A 259 5.09 -0.44 -24.78
C GLN A 259 5.95 -1.71 -24.75
N PHE A 260 6.63 -2.06 -25.83
CA PHE A 260 7.47 -3.25 -25.91
C PHE A 260 8.73 -3.12 -25.05
N TYR A 261 9.38 -1.96 -25.03
CA TYR A 261 10.57 -1.71 -24.22
C TYR A 261 10.28 -1.16 -22.82
N ASN A 262 8.99 -0.98 -22.48
CA ASN A 262 8.51 -0.43 -21.21
C ASN A 262 9.26 0.87 -20.83
N ILE A 263 9.39 1.79 -21.78
CA ILE A 263 10.29 2.95 -21.66
C ILE A 263 9.95 3.82 -20.45
N LEU A 264 8.66 4.13 -20.26
CA LEU A 264 8.20 4.93 -19.12
C LEU A 264 8.45 4.23 -17.78
N THR A 265 8.11 2.94 -17.67
CA THR A 265 8.40 2.14 -16.47
C THR A 265 9.90 2.12 -16.17
N ARG A 266 10.74 1.86 -17.18
CA ARG A 266 12.20 1.82 -17.04
C ARG A 266 12.76 3.14 -16.51
N ARG A 267 12.24 4.28 -16.95
CA ARG A 267 12.62 5.62 -16.48
C ARG A 267 12.18 5.89 -15.03
N GLN A 268 11.11 5.26 -14.58
CA GLN A 268 10.62 5.35 -13.20
C GLN A 268 11.40 4.46 -12.21
N LEU A 269 12.27 3.56 -12.68
CA LEU A 269 13.12 2.71 -11.84
C LEU A 269 14.29 3.50 -11.23
N VAL A 270 13.95 4.38 -10.30
CA VAL A 270 14.84 5.36 -9.69
C VAL A 270 14.62 5.36 -8.18
N CYS A 271 15.71 5.52 -7.42
CA CYS A 271 15.65 5.72 -5.99
C CYS A 271 14.93 7.03 -5.67
N PHE A 272 13.76 6.97 -5.01
CA PHE A 272 12.99 8.17 -4.66
C PHE A 272 13.76 9.14 -3.77
N PHE A 273 14.76 8.65 -3.02
CA PHE A 273 15.56 9.44 -2.08
C PHE A 273 16.80 10.06 -2.75
N LEU A 274 17.64 9.28 -3.44
CA LEU A 274 18.90 9.77 -4.04
C LEU A 274 18.80 10.11 -5.53
N ARG A 275 17.70 9.78 -6.21
CA ARG A 275 17.54 9.89 -7.69
C ARG A 275 18.53 9.06 -8.51
N LYS A 276 19.19 8.07 -7.91
CA LYS A 276 20.01 7.11 -8.64
C LYS A 276 19.13 6.11 -9.37
N THR A 277 19.46 5.84 -10.62
CA THR A 277 18.73 4.87 -11.44
C THR A 277 19.08 3.44 -11.04
N PHE A 278 18.23 2.48 -11.41
CA PHE A 278 18.53 1.06 -11.24
C PHE A 278 19.77 0.59 -11.99
N ARG A 279 20.28 1.37 -12.98
CA ARG A 279 21.52 1.07 -13.70
C ARG A 279 22.76 1.38 -12.85
N GLU A 280 22.67 2.34 -11.94
CA GLU A 280 23.78 2.81 -11.10
C GLU A 280 23.80 2.16 -9.72
N CYS A 281 22.65 1.69 -9.21
CA CYS A 281 22.55 1.19 -7.84
C CYS A 281 21.62 -0.03 -7.72
N VAL A 282 21.64 -0.65 -6.54
CA VAL A 282 20.71 -1.72 -6.18
C VAL A 282 19.46 -1.10 -5.55
N LEU A 283 18.38 -1.12 -6.31
CA LEU A 283 17.03 -0.73 -5.86
C LEU A 283 16.28 -1.87 -5.17
N GLY A 284 15.45 -1.50 -4.20
CA GLY A 284 14.62 -2.39 -3.41
C GLY A 284 13.54 -1.63 -2.67
N VAL A 285 12.89 -2.32 -1.73
CA VAL A 285 11.78 -1.82 -0.93
C VAL A 285 12.03 -1.97 0.56
N GLY A 286 11.28 -1.22 1.36
CA GLY A 286 11.33 -1.25 2.81
C GLY A 286 10.49 -2.41 3.36
N VAL A 287 11.07 -3.19 4.27
CA VAL A 287 10.40 -4.32 4.90
C VAL A 287 10.39 -4.14 6.41
N ASN A 288 9.24 -4.37 7.03
CA ASN A 288 9.08 -4.44 8.47
C ASN A 288 9.17 -5.89 8.94
N ALA A 289 9.98 -6.13 9.96
CA ALA A 289 10.03 -7.40 10.67
C ALA A 289 9.69 -7.18 12.15
N ILE A 290 8.46 -7.50 12.54
CA ILE A 290 7.95 -7.21 13.89
C ILE A 290 7.67 -8.51 14.65
N GLY A 291 8.12 -8.58 15.90
CA GLY A 291 7.90 -9.72 16.79
C GLY A 291 9.17 -10.48 17.15
N ARG A 292 9.01 -11.57 17.90
CA ARG A 292 10.12 -12.47 18.26
C ARG A 292 10.61 -13.22 17.03
N ILE A 293 11.91 -13.56 16.98
CA ILE A 293 12.60 -14.16 15.81
C ILE A 293 11.84 -15.37 15.24
N ASP A 294 11.31 -16.23 16.10
CA ASP A 294 10.55 -17.44 15.78
C ASP A 294 9.14 -17.17 15.20
N LYS A 295 8.57 -15.99 15.47
CA LYS A 295 7.21 -15.58 15.08
C LYS A 295 7.15 -14.19 14.48
N ARG A 296 8.21 -13.78 13.76
CA ARG A 296 8.26 -12.46 13.12
C ARG A 296 7.16 -12.37 12.07
N LYS A 297 6.33 -11.35 12.18
CA LYS A 297 5.46 -10.92 11.08
C LYS A 297 6.29 -10.03 10.16
N ILE A 298 6.41 -10.44 8.90
CA ILE A 298 7.16 -9.71 7.88
C ILE A 298 6.15 -9.04 6.95
N THR A 299 6.22 -7.72 6.82
CA THR A 299 5.26 -6.96 6.02
C THR A 299 5.95 -5.89 5.20
N ILE A 300 5.45 -5.61 4.00
CA ILE A 300 5.82 -4.45 3.20
C ILE A 300 4.64 -3.48 3.25
N SER A 301 4.88 -2.26 3.68
CA SER A 301 3.84 -1.23 3.69
C SER A 301 3.69 -0.60 2.30
N GLU A 302 4.81 -0.34 1.64
CA GLU A 302 4.84 0.35 0.34
C GLU A 302 5.94 -0.23 -0.55
N PHE A 303 5.69 -0.22 -1.86
CA PHE A 303 6.64 -0.69 -2.89
C PHE A 303 7.40 0.48 -3.54
N ASP A 304 7.65 1.54 -2.77
CA ASP A 304 8.42 2.69 -3.23
C ASP A 304 9.91 2.33 -3.33
N LEU A 305 10.49 2.53 -4.51
CA LEU A 305 11.87 2.12 -4.78
C LEU A 305 12.88 3.09 -4.17
N PHE A 306 13.81 2.56 -3.39
CA PHE A 306 15.01 3.28 -2.95
C PHE A 306 16.25 2.40 -3.06
N SER A 307 17.42 3.04 -3.02
CA SER A 307 18.70 2.36 -3.16
C SER A 307 19.18 1.79 -1.82
N TYR A 308 19.95 0.71 -1.89
CA TYR A 308 20.61 0.14 -0.73
C TYR A 308 21.55 1.14 -0.02
N GLU A 309 22.17 2.05 -0.78
CA GLU A 309 22.96 3.18 -0.26
C GLU A 309 22.11 4.14 0.59
N ALA A 310 20.90 4.49 0.14
CA ALA A 310 19.99 5.32 0.94
C ALA A 310 19.67 4.64 2.29
N PHE A 311 19.44 3.33 2.27
CA PHE A 311 19.21 2.53 3.47
C PHE A 311 20.42 2.48 4.40
N LYS A 312 21.57 2.07 3.86
CA LYS A 312 22.75 1.68 4.63
C LYS A 312 23.60 2.88 5.03
N ASP A 313 23.86 3.77 4.08
CA ASP A 313 24.86 4.82 4.22
C ASP A 313 24.23 6.14 4.68
N HIS A 314 22.97 6.40 4.29
CA HIS A 314 22.22 7.60 4.69
C HIS A 314 21.14 7.34 5.76
N GLY A 315 20.96 6.11 6.22
CA GLY A 315 20.07 5.79 7.35
C GLY A 315 18.58 5.95 7.06
N LEU A 316 18.13 5.89 5.80
CA LEU A 316 16.72 5.99 5.44
C LEU A 316 15.90 4.86 6.08
N ARG A 317 14.85 5.18 6.84
CA ARG A 317 13.96 4.23 7.55
C ARG A 317 12.47 4.51 7.36
N GLU A 318 12.12 5.52 6.57
CA GLU A 318 10.75 5.94 6.32
C GLU A 318 10.50 6.00 4.80
N GLY A 319 9.32 5.54 4.37
CA GLY A 319 8.86 5.62 2.98
C GLY A 319 8.41 7.02 2.59
N ILE A 320 7.95 7.18 1.35
CA ILE A 320 7.48 8.47 0.80
C ILE A 320 6.34 9.03 1.65
N TRP A 321 5.48 8.15 2.18
CA TRP A 321 4.31 8.52 2.96
C TRP A 321 4.51 8.35 4.47
N GLY A 322 5.77 8.31 4.95
CA GLY A 322 6.10 8.23 6.38
C GLY A 322 6.01 6.82 6.98
N GLY A 323 5.72 5.80 6.18
CA GLY A 323 5.71 4.41 6.63
C GLY A 323 7.10 3.94 7.06
N ASN A 324 7.27 3.61 8.34
CA ASN A 324 8.52 3.10 8.87
C ASN A 324 8.87 1.72 8.29
N PHE A 325 10.16 1.41 8.16
CA PHE A 325 10.68 0.09 7.84
C PHE A 325 12.00 -0.21 8.56
N THR A 326 12.24 -1.48 8.89
CA THR A 326 13.42 -1.92 9.64
C THR A 326 14.51 -2.52 8.75
N ASN A 327 14.13 -3.02 7.57
CA ASN A 327 14.99 -3.78 6.68
C ASN A 327 14.84 -3.30 5.25
N PHE A 328 15.84 -3.60 4.42
CA PHE A 328 15.82 -3.41 2.98
C PHE A 328 15.70 -4.77 2.30
N LEU A 329 14.85 -4.88 1.28
CA LEU A 329 14.78 -6.04 0.42
C LEU A 329 15.03 -5.59 -1.03
N PRO A 330 16.17 -5.93 -1.63
CA PRO A 330 16.38 -5.70 -3.06
C PRO A 330 15.35 -6.46 -3.89
N LEU A 331 14.89 -5.83 -4.96
CA LEU A 331 14.04 -6.48 -5.96
C LEU A 331 14.89 -7.01 -7.11
N VAL A 332 14.26 -7.75 -8.03
CA VAL A 332 14.89 -8.12 -9.30
C VAL A 332 14.26 -7.27 -10.39
N LEU A 333 15.06 -6.40 -11.02
CA LEU A 333 14.55 -5.54 -12.10
C LEU A 333 14.99 -6.08 -13.46
N ASN A 334 16.28 -6.39 -13.63
CA ASN A 334 16.77 -7.09 -14.82
C ASN A 334 17.97 -7.97 -14.45
N LYS A 335 18.54 -8.67 -15.43
CA LYS A 335 19.68 -9.58 -15.19
C LYS A 335 20.89 -8.86 -14.57
N THR A 336 21.26 -7.70 -15.09
CA THR A 336 22.41 -6.92 -14.59
C THR A 336 22.19 -6.43 -13.17
N HIS A 337 21.00 -5.93 -12.87
CA HIS A 337 20.61 -5.49 -11.53
C HIS A 337 20.56 -6.67 -10.56
N PHE A 338 19.99 -7.81 -10.96
CA PHE A 338 19.94 -9.02 -10.14
C PHE A 338 21.32 -9.48 -9.70
N ASN A 339 22.29 -9.52 -10.63
CA ASN A 339 23.66 -9.94 -10.32
C ASN A 339 24.29 -9.06 -9.22
N ARG A 340 24.04 -7.75 -9.25
CA ARG A 340 24.49 -6.83 -8.19
C ARG A 340 23.68 -6.94 -6.91
N ALA A 341 22.39 -7.23 -7.03
CA ALA A 341 21.47 -7.32 -5.91
C ALA A 341 21.64 -8.62 -5.12
N LEU A 342 22.05 -9.73 -5.75
CA LEU A 342 22.06 -11.07 -5.18
C LEU A 342 22.78 -11.18 -3.82
N PRO A 343 24.00 -10.63 -3.61
CA PRO A 343 24.65 -10.66 -2.29
C PRO A 343 23.83 -9.94 -1.20
N ILE A 344 23.18 -8.83 -1.57
CA ILE A 344 22.34 -8.03 -0.67
C ILE A 344 21.03 -8.77 -0.41
N ILE A 345 20.43 -9.42 -1.42
CA ILE A 345 19.22 -10.25 -1.27
C ILE A 345 19.48 -11.36 -0.25
N LYS A 346 20.58 -12.09 -0.41
CA LYS A 346 20.97 -13.15 0.53
C LYS A 346 21.04 -12.64 1.97
N SER A 347 21.79 -11.55 2.17
CA SER A 347 21.97 -10.93 3.48
C SER A 347 20.64 -10.42 4.06
N SER A 348 19.78 -9.86 3.21
CA SER A 348 18.49 -9.29 3.60
C SER A 348 17.50 -10.37 4.04
N LEU A 349 17.40 -11.47 3.29
CA LEU A 349 16.54 -12.60 3.65
C LEU A 349 16.98 -13.26 4.97
N MET A 350 18.28 -13.46 5.15
CA MET A 350 18.84 -13.96 6.42
C MET A 350 18.52 -12.99 7.58
N ALA A 351 18.64 -11.67 7.36
CA ALA A 351 18.33 -10.67 8.39
C ALA A 351 16.86 -10.65 8.79
N LEU A 352 15.95 -10.76 7.82
CA LEU A 352 14.50 -10.84 8.07
C LEU A 352 14.16 -12.03 8.96
N ARG A 353 14.84 -13.17 8.76
CA ARG A 353 14.71 -14.38 9.57
C ARG A 353 15.47 -14.35 10.89
N GLY A 354 16.20 -13.28 11.21
CA GLY A 354 16.98 -13.18 12.45
C GLY A 354 18.23 -14.07 12.45
N GLU A 355 18.72 -14.43 11.27
CA GLU A 355 19.86 -15.33 11.05
C GLU A 355 21.09 -14.56 10.54
N ILE A 356 21.24 -13.29 10.96
CA ILE A 356 22.39 -12.44 10.60
C ILE A 356 23.70 -13.13 11.04
N GLY A 357 24.68 -13.18 10.14
CA GLY A 357 25.99 -13.76 10.40
C GLY A 357 26.07 -15.28 10.23
N LYS A 358 24.93 -15.98 10.02
CA LYS A 358 24.93 -17.41 9.68
C LYS A 358 25.27 -17.62 8.19
N PRO A 359 25.80 -18.79 7.81
CA PRO A 359 25.97 -19.17 6.41
C PRO A 359 24.65 -19.08 5.64
N TRP A 360 24.73 -18.71 4.36
CA TRP A 360 23.56 -18.63 3.47
C TRP A 360 22.81 -19.97 3.42
N ASN A 361 21.49 -19.91 3.57
CA ASN A 361 20.59 -21.04 3.42
C ASN A 361 19.41 -20.64 2.51
N SER A 362 19.26 -21.32 1.37
CA SER A 362 18.22 -21.03 0.38
C SER A 362 16.80 -21.26 0.89
N SER A 363 16.59 -22.06 1.95
CA SER A 363 15.26 -22.18 2.61
C SER A 363 14.73 -20.85 3.15
N ALA A 364 15.60 -19.84 3.37
CA ALA A 364 15.19 -18.48 3.73
C ALA A 364 14.27 -17.85 2.67
N ILE A 365 14.36 -18.29 1.41
CA ILE A 365 13.52 -17.82 0.30
C ILE A 365 12.06 -18.25 0.54
N LEU A 366 11.82 -19.55 0.68
CA LEU A 366 10.48 -20.11 0.89
C LEU A 366 9.88 -19.72 2.26
N LYS A 367 10.72 -19.43 3.25
CA LYS A 367 10.28 -18.95 4.57
C LYS A 367 9.89 -17.46 4.60
N THR A 368 10.14 -16.70 3.53
CA THR A 368 9.99 -15.23 3.54
C THR A 368 9.13 -14.71 2.41
N ILE A 369 9.44 -15.05 1.16
CA ILE A 369 8.78 -14.45 -0.01
C ILE A 369 7.30 -14.87 -0.09
N PRO A 370 6.93 -16.16 0.08
CA PRO A 370 5.52 -16.56 0.14
C PRO A 370 4.71 -15.79 1.20
N SER A 371 5.30 -15.55 2.38
CA SER A 371 4.66 -14.77 3.45
C SER A 371 4.42 -13.31 3.06
N LEU A 372 5.40 -12.69 2.40
CA LEU A 372 5.27 -11.33 1.86
C LEU A 372 4.19 -11.23 0.77
N MET A 373 4.14 -12.22 -0.14
CA MET A 373 3.14 -12.28 -1.19
C MET A 373 1.73 -12.45 -0.60
N ASN A 374 1.55 -13.38 0.34
CA ASN A 374 0.27 -13.58 1.02
C ASN A 374 -0.17 -12.32 1.78
N THR A 375 0.75 -11.66 2.49
CA THR A 375 0.48 -10.39 3.19
C THR A 375 0.02 -9.29 2.23
N THR A 376 0.55 -9.24 1.01
CA THR A 376 0.15 -8.26 -0.01
C THR A 376 -1.32 -8.44 -0.42
N VAL A 377 -1.77 -9.69 -0.56
CA VAL A 377 -3.18 -10.02 -0.85
C VAL A 377 -4.08 -9.71 0.34
N VAL A 378 -3.64 -10.00 1.57
CA VAL A 378 -4.39 -9.66 2.78
C VAL A 378 -4.55 -8.14 2.93
N ALA A 379 -3.50 -7.36 2.63
CA ALA A 379 -3.55 -5.90 2.67
C ALA A 379 -4.53 -5.33 1.64
N LEU A 380 -4.58 -5.91 0.43
CA LEU A 380 -5.57 -5.56 -0.59
C LEU A 380 -7.00 -5.77 -0.09
N MET A 381 -7.29 -6.96 0.42
CA MET A 381 -8.63 -7.29 0.91
C MET A 381 -9.07 -6.34 2.04
N LYS A 382 -8.16 -6.04 2.97
CA LYS A 382 -8.43 -5.09 4.05
C LYS A 382 -8.74 -3.70 3.52
N ALA A 383 -7.97 -3.20 2.54
CA ALA A 383 -8.23 -1.90 1.92
C ALA A 383 -9.58 -1.86 1.17
N CYS A 384 -9.99 -2.97 0.56
CA CYS A 384 -11.30 -3.10 -0.06
C CYS A 384 -12.43 -3.09 0.99
N ASP A 385 -12.30 -3.85 2.08
CA ASP A 385 -13.31 -3.95 3.15
C ASP A 385 -13.50 -2.62 3.91
N GLU A 386 -12.42 -1.90 4.21
CA GLU A 386 -12.46 -0.60 4.92
C GLU A 386 -13.09 0.53 4.09
N SER A 387 -13.16 0.38 2.77
CA SER A 387 -13.66 1.44 1.90
C SER A 387 -15.18 1.65 1.97
N GLY A 388 -15.96 0.71 2.50
CA GLY A 388 -17.41 0.83 2.84
C GLY A 388 -18.38 1.07 1.68
N GLN A 389 -17.94 1.72 0.62
CA GLN A 389 -18.50 1.94 -0.71
C GLN A 389 -17.30 2.33 -1.61
N PRO A 390 -17.18 1.84 -2.85
CA PRO A 390 -16.01 2.08 -3.67
C PRO A 390 -15.99 3.54 -4.14
N SER A 391 -15.38 4.43 -3.37
CA SER A 391 -14.71 5.57 -4.00
C SER A 391 -13.67 4.96 -4.94
N ARG A 392 -14.03 4.89 -6.22
CA ARG A 392 -13.33 4.14 -7.28
C ARG A 392 -11.83 4.42 -7.27
N SER A 393 -11.42 5.63 -6.89
CA SER A 393 -10.02 6.06 -6.89
C SER A 393 -9.18 5.49 -5.75
N LYS A 394 -9.71 5.34 -4.52
CA LYS A 394 -8.94 4.82 -3.37
C LYS A 394 -8.71 3.32 -3.50
N VAL A 395 -9.77 2.58 -3.80
CA VAL A 395 -9.71 1.12 -4.01
C VAL A 395 -8.80 0.81 -5.20
N LEU A 396 -8.91 1.55 -6.32
CA LEU A 396 -8.04 1.37 -7.48
C LEU A 396 -6.55 1.57 -7.12
N LYS A 397 -6.20 2.66 -6.42
CA LYS A 397 -4.81 2.89 -6.01
C LYS A 397 -4.26 1.80 -5.09
N ALA A 398 -5.04 1.34 -4.11
CA ALA A 398 -4.64 0.25 -3.22
C ALA A 398 -4.46 -1.08 -4.00
N SER A 399 -5.35 -1.32 -4.95
CA SER A 399 -5.36 -2.52 -5.81
C SER A 399 -4.16 -2.55 -6.75
N GLU A 400 -3.89 -1.44 -7.46
CA GLU A 400 -2.73 -1.31 -8.33
C GLU A 400 -1.42 -1.51 -7.55
N LYS A 401 -1.29 -0.90 -6.37
CA LYS A 401 -0.11 -1.10 -5.50
C LYS A 401 0.04 -2.56 -5.05
N ALA A 402 -1.06 -3.23 -4.69
CA ALA A 402 -1.02 -4.62 -4.28
C ALA A 402 -0.64 -5.55 -5.46
N LEU A 403 -1.18 -5.32 -6.65
CA LEU A 403 -0.82 -6.05 -7.86
C LEU A 403 0.65 -5.84 -8.23
N GLN A 404 1.12 -4.60 -8.19
CA GLN A 404 2.53 -4.28 -8.39
C GLN A 404 3.41 -5.06 -7.39
N GLY A 405 3.07 -5.00 -6.11
CA GLY A 405 3.81 -5.70 -5.05
C GLY A 405 3.87 -7.20 -5.25
N TYR A 406 2.73 -7.81 -5.59
CA TYR A 406 2.64 -9.23 -5.86
C TYR A 406 3.52 -9.65 -7.06
N CYS A 407 3.47 -8.91 -8.16
CA CYS A 407 4.28 -9.18 -9.35
C CYS A 407 5.79 -9.04 -9.07
N LEU A 408 6.20 -8.00 -8.34
CA LEU A 408 7.62 -7.79 -8.00
C LEU A 408 8.16 -8.91 -7.10
N LEU A 409 7.36 -9.37 -6.12
CA LEU A 409 7.73 -10.47 -5.23
C LEU A 409 7.73 -11.82 -5.95
N LEU A 410 6.77 -12.06 -6.85
CA LEU A 410 6.75 -13.25 -7.69
C LEU A 410 7.98 -13.28 -8.62
N HIS A 411 8.32 -12.14 -9.23
CA HIS A 411 9.51 -12.03 -10.08
C HIS A 411 10.78 -12.37 -9.30
N LEU A 412 10.92 -11.83 -8.09
CA LEU A 412 12.00 -12.17 -7.16
C LEU A 412 12.03 -13.68 -6.85
N LEU A 413 10.89 -14.29 -6.52
CA LEU A 413 10.77 -15.72 -6.25
C LEU A 413 11.23 -16.58 -7.42
N LEU A 414 10.72 -16.29 -8.62
CA LEU A 414 11.03 -17.02 -9.86
C LEU A 414 12.50 -16.86 -10.27
N LYS A 415 13.11 -15.70 -10.05
CA LYS A 415 14.53 -15.48 -10.34
C LYS A 415 15.44 -16.19 -9.35
N LEU A 416 15.08 -16.17 -8.07
CA LEU A 416 15.81 -16.90 -7.05
C LEU A 416 15.66 -18.42 -7.21
N SER A 417 14.51 -18.92 -7.67
CA SER A 417 14.34 -20.35 -7.91
C SER A 417 15.16 -20.86 -9.09
N LYS A 418 15.33 -20.05 -10.15
CA LYS A 418 16.29 -20.33 -11.22
C LYS A 418 17.74 -20.34 -10.71
N GLN A 419 18.07 -19.48 -9.74
CA GLN A 419 19.42 -19.39 -9.16
C GLN A 419 19.71 -20.48 -8.10
N PHE A 420 18.68 -20.98 -7.42
CA PHE A 420 18.73 -21.99 -6.35
C PHE A 420 17.69 -23.08 -6.63
N PRO A 421 17.95 -24.01 -7.58
CA PRO A 421 16.97 -25.02 -7.98
C PRO A 421 16.46 -25.91 -6.83
N GLU A 422 17.22 -26.05 -5.75
CA GLU A 422 16.83 -26.82 -4.57
C GLU A 422 15.53 -26.34 -3.92
N ILE A 423 15.17 -25.06 -4.07
CA ILE A 423 13.89 -24.53 -3.53
C ILE A 423 12.69 -24.98 -4.37
N ILE A 424 12.89 -25.28 -5.66
CA ILE A 424 11.85 -25.86 -6.51
C ILE A 424 11.56 -27.28 -6.01
N THR A 425 12.61 -28.07 -5.77
CA THR A 425 12.49 -29.42 -5.21
C THR A 425 11.84 -29.40 -3.83
N GLU A 426 12.20 -28.47 -2.94
CA GLU A 426 11.55 -28.33 -1.65
C GLU A 426 10.06 -28.00 -1.79
N ALA A 427 9.71 -27.07 -2.69
CA ALA A 427 8.32 -26.69 -2.93
C ALA A 427 7.49 -27.87 -3.48
N GLU A 428 8.01 -28.60 -4.47
CA GLU A 428 7.37 -29.79 -5.02
C GLU A 428 7.16 -30.89 -3.97
N ASN A 429 8.17 -31.16 -3.15
CA ASN A 429 8.08 -32.16 -2.09
C ASN A 429 7.00 -31.79 -1.07
N LYS A 430 6.88 -30.50 -0.71
CA LYS A 430 5.83 -30.03 0.19
C LYS A 430 4.44 -30.15 -0.41
N VAL A 431 4.26 -29.80 -1.67
CA VAL A 431 2.96 -29.96 -2.37
C VAL A 431 2.58 -31.45 -2.48
N LYS A 432 3.52 -32.32 -2.87
CA LYS A 432 3.30 -33.78 -2.93
C LYS A 432 2.96 -34.36 -1.55
N ALA A 433 3.68 -33.95 -0.51
CA ALA A 433 3.45 -34.40 0.86
C ALA A 433 2.06 -33.96 1.38
N PHE A 434 1.64 -32.75 1.07
CA PHE A 434 0.31 -32.23 1.38
C PHE A 434 -0.80 -33.05 0.71
N ASN A 435 -0.64 -33.41 -0.56
CA ASN A 435 -1.63 -34.22 -1.27
C ASN A 435 -1.70 -35.66 -0.73
N ARG A 436 -0.55 -36.26 -0.40
CA ARG A 436 -0.46 -37.68 0.01
C ARG A 436 -0.97 -37.95 1.43
N ASP A 437 -0.66 -37.09 2.40
CA ASP A 437 -0.90 -37.38 3.82
C ASP A 437 -1.60 -36.22 4.53
N ARG A 438 -2.74 -36.52 5.17
CA ARG A 438 -3.54 -35.58 5.97
C ARG A 438 -2.71 -34.87 7.05
N ARG A 439 -1.71 -35.52 7.65
CA ARG A 439 -0.85 -34.93 8.69
C ARG A 439 0.00 -33.75 8.19
N ASN A 440 0.33 -33.74 6.90
CA ASN A 440 1.06 -32.64 6.27
C ASN A 440 0.17 -31.44 5.94
N ARG A 441 -1.16 -31.65 5.91
CA ARG A 441 -2.15 -30.58 5.69
C ARG A 441 -2.41 -29.77 6.95
N GLN A 442 -2.20 -30.37 8.12
CA GLN A 442 -2.56 -29.75 9.38
C GLN A 442 -1.72 -28.51 9.73
N LYS A 443 -2.25 -27.64 10.60
CA LYS A 443 -1.64 -26.37 11.00
C LYS A 443 -0.24 -26.49 11.60
N SER A 444 0.11 -27.66 12.14
CA SER A 444 1.47 -27.96 12.63
C SER A 444 2.50 -28.05 11.50
N SER A 445 2.09 -28.52 10.33
CA SER A 445 2.96 -28.81 9.19
C SER A 445 2.83 -27.72 8.10
N THR A 446 1.60 -27.25 7.86
CA THR A 446 1.26 -26.17 6.92
C THR A 446 0.49 -25.06 7.66
N PRO A 447 1.17 -24.15 8.37
CA PRO A 447 0.51 -23.18 9.25
C PRO A 447 -0.41 -22.19 8.53
N ASP A 448 -0.03 -21.76 7.33
CA ASP A 448 -0.76 -20.78 6.52
C ASP A 448 -1.03 -21.32 5.12
N LEU A 449 -2.31 -21.44 4.75
CA LEU A 449 -2.71 -21.97 3.45
C LEU A 449 -2.48 -20.99 2.31
N GLY A 450 -2.56 -19.68 2.56
CA GLY A 450 -2.32 -18.65 1.54
C GLY A 450 -0.84 -18.57 1.17
N GLU A 451 0.06 -18.67 2.16
CA GLU A 451 1.50 -18.82 1.89
C GLU A 451 1.79 -20.10 1.11
N PHE A 452 1.12 -21.19 1.46
CA PHE A 452 1.30 -22.48 0.81
C PHE A 452 0.88 -22.47 -0.66
N MET A 453 -0.19 -21.74 -1.03
CA MET A 453 -0.60 -21.60 -2.45
C MET A 453 0.50 -21.04 -3.34
N ILE A 454 1.38 -20.18 -2.81
CA ILE A 454 2.49 -19.59 -3.58
C ILE A 454 3.51 -20.66 -4.03
N TYR A 455 3.59 -21.79 -3.32
CA TYR A 455 4.49 -22.89 -3.67
C TYR A 455 4.12 -23.49 -5.02
N PHE A 456 2.85 -23.35 -5.44
CA PHE A 456 2.34 -23.81 -6.72
C PHE A 456 2.94 -23.07 -7.93
N PHE A 457 3.48 -21.85 -7.74
CA PHE A 457 4.26 -21.19 -8.81
C PHE A 457 5.57 -21.91 -9.13
N LEU A 458 6.11 -22.65 -8.17
CA LEU A 458 7.35 -23.41 -8.31
C LEU A 458 7.08 -24.88 -8.64
N ALA A 459 6.05 -25.47 -8.04
CA ALA A 459 5.73 -26.89 -8.17
C ALA A 459 4.99 -27.23 -9.48
N LYS A 460 5.68 -27.10 -10.63
CA LYS A 460 5.10 -27.33 -11.97
C LYS A 460 4.68 -28.79 -12.22
N ASN A 461 5.19 -29.73 -11.43
CA ASN A 461 4.94 -31.17 -11.55
C ASN A 461 3.66 -31.67 -10.84
N VAL A 462 2.80 -30.78 -10.34
CA VAL A 462 1.54 -31.15 -9.68
C VAL A 462 0.38 -30.43 -10.37
N SER A 463 -0.66 -31.18 -10.75
CA SER A 463 -1.84 -30.59 -11.37
C SER A 463 -2.71 -29.86 -10.34
N TRP A 464 -3.36 -28.77 -10.77
CA TRP A 464 -4.28 -28.02 -9.91
C TRP A 464 -5.47 -28.90 -9.48
N SER A 465 -5.96 -29.74 -10.39
CA SER A 465 -7.05 -30.70 -10.16
C SER A 465 -6.75 -31.73 -9.06
N GLU A 466 -5.50 -32.17 -8.92
CA GLU A 466 -5.09 -33.07 -7.83
C GLU A 466 -4.95 -32.34 -6.49
N PHE A 467 -4.57 -31.06 -6.52
CA PHE A 467 -4.32 -30.25 -5.35
C PHE A 467 -5.60 -29.70 -4.70
N VAL A 468 -6.51 -29.16 -5.53
CA VAL A 468 -7.67 -28.39 -5.06
C VAL A 468 -8.59 -29.16 -4.10
N PRO A 469 -8.86 -30.48 -4.24
CA PRO A 469 -9.74 -31.19 -3.31
C PRO A 469 -9.13 -31.30 -1.90
N CYS A 470 -7.83 -31.58 -1.81
CA CYS A 470 -7.12 -31.67 -0.54
C CYS A 470 -7.02 -30.30 0.14
N PHE A 471 -6.74 -29.25 -0.64
CA PHE A 471 -6.70 -27.87 -0.17
C PHE A 471 -8.06 -27.41 0.36
N LEU A 472 -9.13 -27.67 -0.39
CA LEU A 472 -10.48 -27.25 -0.04
C LEU A 472 -10.98 -27.94 1.23
N LYS A 473 -10.73 -29.23 1.37
CA LYS A 473 -11.06 -29.98 2.59
C LYS A 473 -10.40 -29.37 3.83
N GLU A 474 -9.12 -29.02 3.74
CA GLU A 474 -8.38 -28.38 4.82
C GLU A 474 -8.86 -26.94 5.09
N LEU A 475 -9.14 -26.16 4.05
CA LEU A 475 -9.69 -24.80 4.14
C LEU A 475 -11.02 -24.79 4.91
N LEU A 476 -11.97 -25.62 4.48
CA LEU A 476 -13.30 -25.71 5.10
C LEU A 476 -13.18 -26.12 6.57
N SER A 477 -12.33 -27.11 6.88
CA SER A 477 -12.09 -27.59 8.25
C SER A 477 -11.50 -26.51 9.17
N ARG A 478 -10.60 -25.66 8.65
CA ARG A 478 -10.02 -24.54 9.41
C ARG A 478 -11.00 -23.39 9.63
N ASN A 479 -11.96 -23.22 8.73
CA ASN A 479 -12.97 -22.16 8.83
C ASN A 479 -14.01 -22.42 9.93
N VAL A 480 -14.24 -23.69 10.28
CA VAL A 480 -15.24 -24.13 11.28
C VAL A 480 -15.20 -23.31 12.57
N VAL A 481 -14.03 -23.20 13.20
CA VAL A 481 -13.91 -22.49 14.49
C VAL A 481 -14.38 -21.03 14.40
N TRP A 482 -14.18 -20.37 13.25
CA TRP A 482 -14.51 -18.97 13.06
C TRP A 482 -16.00 -18.74 12.87
N TYR A 483 -16.68 -19.58 12.08
CA TYR A 483 -18.11 -19.43 11.88
C TYR A 483 -18.93 -19.99 13.05
N LEU A 484 -18.48 -21.06 13.72
CA LEU A 484 -19.19 -21.61 14.88
C LEU A 484 -19.21 -20.64 16.07
N CYS A 485 -18.17 -19.82 16.25
CA CYS A 485 -18.18 -18.76 17.25
C CYS A 485 -19.26 -17.68 17.00
N LYS A 486 -19.75 -17.56 15.76
CA LYS A 486 -20.81 -16.61 15.38
C LYS A 486 -22.18 -17.29 15.32
N VAL A 487 -22.22 -18.51 14.78
CA VAL A 487 -23.44 -19.30 14.55
C VAL A 487 -23.23 -20.72 15.11
N PRO A 488 -23.38 -20.91 16.44
CA PRO A 488 -23.10 -22.20 17.08
C PRO A 488 -23.99 -23.35 16.59
N GLY A 489 -25.23 -23.07 16.16
CA GLY A 489 -26.18 -24.08 15.68
C GLY A 489 -25.71 -24.86 14.45
N LEU A 490 -24.70 -24.37 13.73
CA LEU A 490 -24.05 -25.11 12.63
C LEU A 490 -23.17 -26.28 13.13
N ALA A 491 -22.86 -26.35 14.43
CA ALA A 491 -22.13 -27.48 15.02
C ALA A 491 -23.02 -28.73 15.18
N PHE A 492 -24.34 -28.57 15.21
CA PHE A 492 -25.27 -29.70 15.13
C PHE A 492 -25.09 -30.37 13.76
N LEU A 493 -24.94 -31.69 13.72
CA LEU A 493 -24.80 -32.44 12.46
C LEU A 493 -26.15 -33.09 12.13
N GLU A 494 -26.75 -32.66 11.04
CA GLU A 494 -27.93 -33.31 10.45
C GLU A 494 -27.68 -34.76 10.01
N THR A 495 -28.77 -35.50 9.80
CA THR A 495 -28.76 -36.85 9.23
C THR A 495 -28.33 -36.82 7.77
N GLU A 496 -27.76 -37.91 7.28
CA GLU A 496 -27.16 -37.98 5.92
C GLU A 496 -28.18 -37.78 4.78
N ASP A 497 -29.47 -38.01 5.05
CA ASP A 497 -30.57 -37.82 4.11
C ASP A 497 -31.12 -36.38 4.07
N TYR A 498 -30.66 -35.49 4.96
CA TYR A 498 -31.15 -34.12 5.06
C TYR A 498 -30.19 -33.11 4.44
N VAL A 499 -30.65 -32.43 3.38
CA VAL A 499 -29.90 -31.34 2.73
C VAL A 499 -30.30 -30.00 3.34
N SER A 500 -29.45 -29.45 4.21
CA SER A 500 -29.71 -28.15 4.84
C SER A 500 -29.30 -26.97 3.97
N LYS A 501 -30.30 -26.23 3.47
CA LYS A 501 -30.07 -24.93 2.81
C LYS A 501 -29.48 -23.90 3.77
N TYR A 502 -29.94 -23.89 5.02
CA TYR A 502 -29.42 -22.98 6.04
C TYR A 502 -27.91 -23.18 6.26
N ARG A 503 -27.43 -24.42 6.35
CA ARG A 503 -25.98 -24.69 6.47
C ARG A 503 -25.22 -24.13 5.28
N VAL A 504 -25.70 -24.41 4.06
CA VAL A 504 -25.06 -23.98 2.82
C VAL A 504 -24.95 -22.45 2.78
N GLU A 505 -26.05 -21.73 2.98
CA GLU A 505 -26.09 -20.26 2.89
C GLU A 505 -25.33 -19.58 4.05
N GLU A 506 -25.56 -20.02 5.28
CA GLU A 506 -25.01 -19.36 6.46
C GLU A 506 -23.50 -19.60 6.56
N THR A 507 -23.02 -20.81 6.24
CA THR A 507 -21.58 -21.10 6.26
C THR A 507 -20.84 -20.28 5.19
N PHE A 508 -21.43 -20.06 4.02
CA PHE A 508 -20.86 -19.18 3.00
C PHE A 508 -20.73 -17.75 3.53
N THR A 509 -21.83 -17.21 4.07
CA THR A 509 -21.91 -15.85 4.61
C THR A 509 -20.85 -15.62 5.68
N GLN A 510 -20.74 -16.54 6.64
CA GLN A 510 -19.80 -16.41 7.76
C GLN A 510 -18.34 -16.66 7.37
N SER A 511 -18.08 -17.35 6.25
CA SER A 511 -16.74 -17.65 5.74
C SER A 511 -16.23 -16.63 4.72
N GLY A 512 -17.00 -15.58 4.39
CA GLY A 512 -16.73 -14.65 3.30
C GLY A 512 -15.30 -14.10 3.22
N THR A 513 -14.72 -13.68 4.36
CA THR A 513 -13.33 -13.17 4.41
C THR A 513 -12.32 -14.20 3.90
N SER A 514 -12.40 -15.44 4.38
CA SER A 514 -11.47 -16.51 3.99
C SER A 514 -11.64 -16.92 2.52
N LEU A 515 -12.87 -17.01 2.04
CA LEU A 515 -13.19 -17.40 0.67
C LEU A 515 -12.72 -16.33 -0.32
N ARG A 516 -12.93 -15.04 0.00
CA ARG A 516 -12.40 -13.93 -0.82
C ARG A 516 -10.89 -13.95 -0.91
N LEU A 517 -10.19 -14.22 0.19
CA LEU A 517 -8.73 -14.30 0.18
C LEU A 517 -8.24 -15.38 -0.80
N VAL A 518 -8.86 -16.56 -0.77
CA VAL A 518 -8.54 -17.66 -1.70
C VAL A 518 -8.87 -17.28 -3.15
N MET A 519 -10.03 -16.67 -3.40
CA MET A 519 -10.38 -16.20 -4.74
C MET A 519 -9.39 -15.16 -5.27
N PHE A 520 -8.93 -14.22 -4.45
CA PHE A 520 -7.88 -13.27 -4.83
C PHE A 520 -6.55 -13.96 -5.15
N GLN A 521 -6.12 -14.93 -4.33
CA GLN A 521 -4.88 -15.66 -4.60
C GLN A 521 -4.93 -16.40 -5.96
N ILE A 522 -6.03 -17.11 -6.22
CA ILE A 522 -6.23 -17.87 -7.46
C ILE A 522 -6.33 -16.93 -8.67
N ALA A 523 -7.05 -15.82 -8.52
CA ALA A 523 -7.12 -14.78 -9.53
C ALA A 523 -5.73 -14.25 -9.92
N PHE A 524 -4.94 -13.85 -8.94
CA PHE A 524 -3.59 -13.34 -9.16
C PHE A 524 -2.68 -14.40 -9.79
N MET A 525 -2.79 -15.66 -9.34
CA MET A 525 -2.13 -16.80 -9.97
C MET A 525 -2.50 -16.93 -11.45
N ASN A 526 -3.78 -16.90 -11.79
CA ASN A 526 -4.24 -17.02 -13.17
C ASN A 526 -3.80 -15.84 -14.05
N MET A 527 -3.73 -14.62 -13.49
CA MET A 527 -3.26 -13.43 -14.22
C MET A 527 -1.79 -13.50 -14.66
N VAL A 528 -0.94 -14.19 -13.88
CA VAL A 528 0.52 -14.27 -14.11
C VAL A 528 0.99 -15.60 -14.68
N LYS A 529 0.14 -16.64 -14.66
CA LYS A 529 0.48 -17.98 -15.14
C LYS A 529 0.90 -17.92 -16.63
N GLY A 530 2.06 -18.49 -16.94
CA GLY A 530 2.60 -18.55 -18.31
C GLY A 530 3.13 -17.22 -18.85
N LYS A 531 3.25 -16.19 -18.00
CA LYS A 531 3.74 -14.85 -18.39
C LYS A 531 5.13 -14.54 -17.79
N GLU A 532 5.92 -15.56 -17.40
CA GLU A 532 7.20 -15.37 -16.70
C GLU A 532 8.22 -14.57 -17.50
N ASP A 533 8.42 -14.86 -18.78
CA ASP A 533 9.38 -14.15 -19.64
C ASP A 533 8.94 -12.70 -19.90
N ASP A 534 7.63 -12.48 -19.93
CA ASP A 534 7.06 -11.14 -20.06
C ASP A 534 7.30 -10.29 -18.80
N MET A 535 7.29 -10.91 -17.61
CA MET A 535 7.66 -10.22 -16.36
C MET A 535 9.11 -9.73 -16.38
N ASP A 536 10.05 -10.46 -16.99
CA ASP A 536 11.44 -10.01 -17.14
C ASP A 536 11.53 -8.72 -17.95
N ARG A 537 10.83 -8.66 -19.08
CA ARG A 537 10.77 -7.48 -19.96
C ARG A 537 10.16 -6.27 -19.27
N ARG A 538 9.21 -6.49 -18.36
CA ARG A 538 8.53 -5.46 -17.55
C ARG A 538 9.20 -5.13 -16.23
N TYR A 539 10.40 -5.64 -15.96
CA TYR A 539 11.10 -5.40 -14.69
C TYR A 539 10.32 -5.87 -13.45
N GLY A 540 9.50 -6.93 -13.60
CA GLY A 540 8.64 -7.46 -12.55
C GLY A 540 7.33 -6.69 -12.34
N TYR A 541 7.04 -5.65 -13.13
CA TYR A 541 5.79 -4.89 -13.05
C TYR A 541 4.62 -5.60 -13.76
N PRO A 542 3.37 -5.33 -13.35
CA PRO A 542 2.17 -5.84 -14.02
C PRO A 542 2.03 -5.26 -15.43
N SER A 543 1.31 -5.97 -16.30
CA SER A 543 0.91 -5.41 -17.60
C SER A 543 -0.29 -4.46 -17.46
N ASN A 544 -0.54 -3.66 -18.51
CA ASN A 544 -1.75 -2.84 -18.59
C ASN A 544 -3.01 -3.70 -18.56
N GLU A 545 -3.00 -4.85 -19.24
CA GLU A 545 -4.10 -5.83 -19.20
C GLU A 545 -4.38 -6.28 -17.77
N MET A 546 -3.36 -6.69 -17.01
CA MET A 546 -3.51 -7.12 -15.62
C MET A 546 -4.10 -6.01 -14.75
N SER A 547 -3.62 -4.78 -14.92
CA SER A 547 -4.09 -3.62 -14.15
C SER A 547 -5.55 -3.29 -14.48
N ASN A 548 -5.93 -3.36 -15.76
CA ASN A 548 -7.30 -3.12 -16.21
C ASN A 548 -8.28 -4.20 -15.73
N SER A 549 -7.87 -5.47 -15.74
CA SER A 549 -8.69 -6.60 -15.29
C SER A 549 -8.93 -6.61 -13.78
N LEU A 550 -8.04 -5.99 -12.99
CA LEU A 550 -8.08 -6.04 -11.53
C LEU A 550 -9.39 -5.50 -10.93
N LEU A 551 -9.93 -4.41 -11.50
CA LEU A 551 -11.21 -3.87 -11.03
C LEU A 551 -12.40 -4.79 -11.33
N SER A 552 -12.40 -5.45 -12.50
CA SER A 552 -13.45 -6.44 -12.83
C SER A 552 -13.39 -7.59 -11.85
N LEU A 553 -12.17 -8.08 -11.61
CA LEU A 553 -11.92 -9.17 -10.68
C LEU A 553 -12.39 -8.87 -9.25
N ILE A 554 -12.07 -7.67 -8.73
CA ILE A 554 -12.52 -7.25 -7.40
C ILE A 554 -14.05 -7.23 -7.35
N LYS A 555 -14.72 -6.68 -8.38
CA LYS A 555 -16.19 -6.65 -8.44
C LYS A 555 -16.78 -8.06 -8.44
N GLU A 556 -16.23 -8.96 -9.24
CA GLU A 556 -16.69 -10.36 -9.33
C GLU A 556 -16.53 -11.09 -7.99
N ILE A 557 -15.38 -10.94 -7.33
CA ILE A 557 -15.09 -11.56 -6.03
C ILE A 557 -16.04 -11.05 -4.93
N TYR A 558 -16.34 -9.75 -4.91
CA TYR A 558 -17.27 -9.16 -3.93
C TYR A 558 -18.74 -9.44 -4.27
N ALA A 559 -19.06 -9.71 -5.55
CA ALA A 559 -20.40 -10.13 -5.98
C ALA A 559 -20.69 -11.62 -5.72
N ALA A 560 -19.67 -12.44 -5.41
CA ALA A 560 -19.84 -13.84 -5.09
C ALA A 560 -20.64 -14.02 -3.77
N LYS A 561 -21.87 -14.51 -3.88
CA LYS A 561 -22.81 -14.72 -2.76
C LYS A 561 -23.17 -16.18 -2.50
N THR A 562 -22.73 -17.09 -3.38
CA THR A 562 -23.14 -18.50 -3.37
C THR A 562 -21.94 -19.40 -3.67
N TRP A 563 -22.00 -20.64 -3.19
CA TRP A 563 -20.91 -21.58 -3.35
C TRP A 563 -20.60 -21.92 -4.81
N ASN A 564 -21.60 -22.11 -5.67
CA ASN A 564 -21.38 -22.41 -7.09
C ASN A 564 -20.46 -21.37 -7.77
N VAL A 565 -20.56 -20.08 -7.40
CA VAL A 565 -19.66 -19.03 -7.90
C VAL A 565 -18.24 -19.22 -7.37
N PHE A 566 -18.10 -19.46 -6.06
CA PHE A 566 -16.79 -19.73 -5.45
C PHE A 566 -16.10 -20.94 -6.07
N PHE A 567 -16.81 -22.06 -6.21
CA PHE A 567 -16.31 -23.31 -6.79
C PHE A 567 -15.87 -23.13 -8.25
N LYS A 568 -16.63 -22.35 -9.03
CA LYS A 568 -16.25 -21.95 -10.40
C LYS A 568 -14.95 -21.16 -10.43
N VAL A 569 -14.76 -20.18 -9.52
CA VAL A 569 -13.54 -19.37 -9.45
C VAL A 569 -12.32 -20.21 -9.08
N ILE A 570 -12.46 -21.15 -8.14
CA ILE A 570 -11.35 -22.01 -7.73
C ILE A 570 -11.08 -23.17 -8.70
N GLY A 571 -11.89 -23.32 -9.76
CA GLY A 571 -11.75 -24.40 -10.74
C GLY A 571 -12.01 -25.80 -10.17
N PHE A 572 -12.94 -25.93 -9.22
CA PHE A 572 -13.39 -27.21 -8.70
C PHE A 572 -14.75 -27.56 -9.32
N PRO A 573 -14.87 -28.71 -10.02
CA PRO A 573 -16.11 -29.08 -10.70
C PRO A 573 -17.18 -29.47 -9.69
N LEU A 574 -18.39 -28.92 -9.86
CA LEU A 574 -19.59 -29.37 -9.15
C LEU A 574 -20.56 -30.02 -10.16
N PRO A 575 -21.39 -30.98 -9.72
CA PRO A 575 -22.47 -31.54 -10.53
C PRO A 575 -23.43 -30.45 -11.02
N GLU A 576 -23.96 -30.60 -12.23
CA GLU A 576 -24.93 -29.64 -12.80
C GLU A 576 -26.25 -29.60 -12.01
N LYS A 577 -26.64 -30.71 -11.39
CA LYS A 577 -27.84 -30.85 -10.57
C LYS A 577 -27.48 -31.33 -9.17
N ASN A 578 -28.23 -30.90 -8.17
CA ASN A 578 -28.09 -31.32 -6.76
C ASN A 578 -26.72 -31.02 -6.12
N TRP A 579 -25.97 -30.05 -6.64
CA TRP A 579 -24.69 -29.63 -6.04
C TRP A 579 -24.83 -29.17 -4.58
N GLU A 580 -26.00 -28.67 -4.17
CA GLU A 580 -26.28 -28.27 -2.79
C GLU A 580 -26.10 -29.44 -1.80
N SER A 581 -26.45 -30.66 -2.21
CA SER A 581 -26.27 -31.86 -1.39
C SER A 581 -24.80 -32.15 -1.16
N GLU A 582 -23.99 -32.14 -2.22
CA GLU A 582 -22.54 -32.39 -2.11
C GLU A 582 -21.86 -31.34 -1.24
N ILE A 583 -22.26 -30.07 -1.37
CA ILE A 583 -21.72 -29.01 -0.51
C ILE A 583 -22.17 -29.18 0.93
N CYS A 584 -23.43 -29.53 1.18
CA CYS A 584 -23.92 -29.82 2.52
C CYS A 584 -23.07 -30.92 3.17
N ASP A 585 -22.77 -32.01 2.45
CA ASP A 585 -21.91 -33.09 2.90
C ASP A 585 -20.48 -32.63 3.17
N MET A 586 -19.90 -31.82 2.28
CA MET A 586 -18.56 -31.26 2.48
C MET A 586 -18.48 -30.39 3.74
N LEU A 587 -19.52 -29.60 4.02
CA LEU A 587 -19.58 -28.71 5.19
C LEU A 587 -19.80 -29.49 6.48
N THR A 588 -20.64 -30.53 6.48
CA THR A 588 -20.83 -31.44 7.62
C THR A 588 -19.54 -32.21 7.91
N ASN A 589 -18.87 -32.71 6.87
CA ASN A 589 -17.56 -33.36 7.01
C ASN A 589 -16.47 -32.40 7.49
N ALA A 590 -16.50 -31.14 7.08
CA ALA A 590 -15.57 -30.13 7.58
C ALA A 590 -15.67 -29.94 9.10
N VAL A 591 -16.88 -29.96 9.68
CA VAL A 591 -17.06 -29.93 11.14
C VAL A 591 -16.41 -31.14 11.79
N ARG A 592 -16.69 -32.36 11.31
CA ARG A 592 -16.07 -33.60 11.82
C ARG A 592 -14.54 -33.57 11.72
N ASP A 593 -14.02 -33.14 10.57
CA ASP A 593 -12.58 -33.05 10.33
C ASP A 593 -11.89 -32.00 11.20
N SER A 594 -12.58 -30.88 11.45
CA SER A 594 -12.13 -29.82 12.34
C SER A 594 -12.03 -30.29 13.78
N GLU A 595 -13.01 -31.05 14.26
CA GLU A 595 -13.00 -31.66 15.59
C GLU A 595 -11.87 -32.69 15.71
N ALA A 596 -11.76 -33.61 14.76
CA ALA A 596 -10.70 -34.62 14.71
C ALA A 596 -9.29 -33.99 14.63
N SER A 597 -9.16 -32.82 14.02
CA SER A 597 -7.90 -32.05 13.94
C SER A 597 -7.70 -31.08 15.10
N LYS A 598 -8.63 -31.05 16.06
CA LYS A 598 -8.63 -30.16 17.24
C LYS A 598 -8.55 -28.66 16.89
N TYR A 599 -9.11 -28.28 15.74
CA TYR A 599 -9.21 -26.88 15.32
C TYR A 599 -10.29 -26.12 16.07
N HIS A 600 -11.30 -26.84 16.55
CA HIS A 600 -12.30 -26.32 17.48
C HIS A 600 -12.53 -27.32 18.61
N GLN A 601 -13.18 -26.84 19.67
CA GLN A 601 -13.71 -27.65 20.76
C GLN A 601 -15.17 -27.26 20.94
N ASN A 602 -16.08 -28.24 20.88
CA ASN A 602 -17.51 -27.97 21.04
C ASN A 602 -17.84 -27.73 22.53
N PRO A 603 -18.31 -26.54 22.92
CA PRO A 603 -18.64 -26.25 24.30
C PRO A 603 -20.10 -26.59 24.63
N TYR A 604 -20.90 -27.05 23.65
CA TYR A 604 -22.33 -27.32 23.77
C TYR A 604 -22.65 -28.82 23.73
N THR A 605 -23.72 -29.22 24.42
CA THR A 605 -24.31 -30.55 24.27
C THR A 605 -25.10 -30.65 22.97
N ASN A 606 -25.36 -31.87 22.50
CA ASN A 606 -26.13 -32.08 21.26
C ASN A 606 -27.53 -31.46 21.31
N ASN A 607 -28.21 -31.54 22.46
CA ASN A 607 -29.55 -30.94 22.64
C ASN A 607 -29.47 -29.39 22.64
N GLU A 608 -28.48 -28.79 23.30
CA GLU A 608 -28.29 -27.33 23.23
C GLU A 608 -28.03 -26.86 21.79
N LEU A 609 -27.24 -27.60 21.01
CA LEU A 609 -26.99 -27.30 19.60
C LEU A 609 -28.24 -27.45 18.74
N PHE A 610 -29.03 -28.51 18.95
CA PHE A 610 -30.31 -28.68 18.27
C PHE A 610 -31.26 -27.53 18.58
N TYR A 611 -31.35 -27.10 19.84
CA TYR A 611 -32.15 -25.92 20.22
C TYR A 611 -31.70 -24.66 19.47
N LEU A 612 -30.39 -24.41 19.36
CA LEU A 612 -29.84 -23.28 18.60
C LEU A 612 -30.03 -23.42 17.08
N ARG A 613 -30.12 -24.64 16.58
CA ARG A 613 -30.34 -24.91 15.16
C ARG A 613 -31.81 -24.71 14.77
N ARG A 614 -32.74 -25.30 15.52
CA ARG A 614 -34.18 -25.23 15.23
C ARG A 614 -34.75 -23.81 15.27
N THR A 615 -34.11 -22.87 15.98
CA THR A 615 -34.51 -21.46 15.96
C THR A 615 -34.28 -20.78 14.61
N ASN A 616 -33.37 -21.30 13.79
CA ASN A 616 -33.04 -20.76 12.48
C ASN A 616 -33.51 -21.67 11.32
N GLU A 617 -33.65 -22.97 11.57
CA GLU A 617 -34.14 -23.95 10.59
C GLU A 617 -35.19 -24.86 11.25
N ALA A 618 -36.46 -24.44 11.21
CA ALA A 618 -37.55 -25.11 11.92
C ALA A 618 -37.81 -26.56 11.46
N ASN A 619 -37.45 -26.89 10.21
CA ASN A 619 -37.68 -28.20 9.60
C ASN A 619 -36.52 -29.18 9.80
N ILE A 620 -35.55 -28.86 10.66
CA ILE A 620 -34.41 -29.75 10.94
C ILE A 620 -34.90 -31.04 11.63
N PRO A 621 -34.43 -32.25 11.24
CA PRO A 621 -34.86 -33.50 11.85
C PRO A 621 -34.57 -33.53 13.35
N THR A 622 -35.57 -33.94 14.15
CA THR A 622 -35.44 -33.99 15.61
C THR A 622 -34.59 -35.20 16.02
N PRO A 623 -33.50 -35.02 16.79
CA PRO A 623 -32.66 -36.14 17.20
C PRO A 623 -33.34 -36.96 18.30
N ASN A 624 -33.04 -38.26 18.36
CA ASN A 624 -33.60 -39.16 19.39
C ASN A 624 -33.35 -38.67 20.82
N SER A 625 -32.20 -38.02 21.08
CA SER A 625 -31.86 -37.43 22.38
C SER A 625 -32.76 -36.27 22.80
N TRP A 626 -33.52 -35.71 21.87
CA TRP A 626 -34.52 -34.67 22.12
C TRP A 626 -35.90 -35.25 22.40
N LEU A 627 -36.25 -36.37 21.75
CA LEU A 627 -37.52 -37.08 21.96
C LEU A 627 -37.53 -37.83 23.29
N ASN A 628 -36.38 -38.38 23.69
CA ASN A 628 -36.22 -39.08 24.95
C ASN A 628 -35.63 -38.10 25.99
N ASP A 629 -36.49 -37.33 26.67
CA ASP A 629 -36.10 -36.37 27.71
C ASP A 629 -35.69 -37.06 29.03
N GLU A 630 -34.69 -37.95 28.93
CA GLU A 630 -34.10 -38.60 30.09
C GLU A 630 -33.41 -37.53 30.96
N ASN A 631 -33.93 -37.33 32.17
CA ASN A 631 -33.48 -36.37 33.19
C ASN A 631 -33.97 -34.91 33.03
N ASN A 632 -35.09 -34.64 32.35
CA ASN A 632 -35.70 -33.29 32.21
C ASN A 632 -34.78 -32.22 31.58
N LYS A 633 -33.73 -32.63 30.87
CA LYS A 633 -32.74 -31.71 30.27
C LYS A 633 -33.32 -30.93 29.10
N VAL A 634 -34.18 -31.56 28.31
CA VAL A 634 -34.86 -30.89 27.19
C VAL A 634 -35.84 -29.86 27.74
N SER A 635 -36.66 -30.27 28.71
CA SER A 635 -37.59 -29.37 29.41
C SER A 635 -36.89 -28.14 30.02
N GLU A 636 -35.71 -28.32 30.63
CA GLU A 636 -34.90 -27.20 31.12
C GLU A 636 -34.40 -26.27 30.02
N ILE A 637 -33.93 -26.83 28.89
CA ILE A 637 -33.49 -26.04 27.72
C ILE A 637 -34.66 -25.24 27.14
N GLU A 638 -35.86 -25.83 27.10
CA GLU A 638 -37.05 -25.15 26.61
C GLU A 638 -37.53 -24.05 27.57
N LYS A 639 -37.46 -24.28 28.89
CA LYS A 639 -37.85 -23.30 29.92
C LYS A 639 -36.87 -22.13 30.03
N TYR A 640 -35.57 -22.41 30.06
CA TYR A 640 -34.55 -21.41 30.39
C TYR A 640 -33.67 -20.97 29.21
N GLY A 641 -33.75 -21.67 28.08
CA GLY A 641 -32.85 -21.47 26.95
C GLY A 641 -31.45 -22.05 27.19
N VAL A 642 -30.48 -21.58 26.40
CA VAL A 642 -29.09 -22.06 26.45
C VAL A 642 -28.10 -20.92 26.63
N VAL A 643 -26.92 -21.23 27.17
CA VAL A 643 -25.84 -20.25 27.36
C VAL A 643 -25.33 -19.75 26.01
N LYS A 644 -25.44 -18.45 25.76
CA LYS A 644 -24.98 -17.85 24.50
C LYS A 644 -23.50 -17.44 24.57
N PHE A 645 -22.89 -17.20 23.41
CA PHE A 645 -21.54 -16.66 23.26
C PHE A 645 -20.42 -17.49 23.92
N LEU A 646 -20.59 -18.81 23.95
CA LEU A 646 -19.49 -19.72 24.25
C LEU A 646 -18.52 -19.76 23.07
N THR A 647 -17.23 -19.78 23.36
CA THR A 647 -16.20 -19.83 22.32
C THR A 647 -15.92 -21.28 21.94
N PHE A 648 -15.79 -21.54 20.63
CA PHE A 648 -15.33 -22.81 20.08
C PHE A 648 -13.80 -22.87 19.98
N GLN A 649 -13.09 -21.79 20.34
CA GLN A 649 -11.63 -21.77 20.28
C GLN A 649 -11.04 -22.78 21.28
N PRO A 650 -10.13 -23.66 20.85
CA PRO A 650 -9.54 -24.66 21.74
C PRO A 650 -8.61 -24.02 22.79
N GLY A 651 -8.41 -24.70 23.91
CA GLY A 651 -7.41 -24.36 24.94
C GLY A 651 -7.97 -24.11 26.34
N GLU A 652 -7.18 -24.41 27.38
CA GLU A 652 -7.64 -24.38 28.78
C GLU A 652 -8.26 -23.06 29.22
N ARG A 653 -7.70 -21.94 28.76
CA ARG A 653 -8.25 -20.60 29.07
C ARG A 653 -9.68 -20.44 28.56
N ASN A 654 -9.95 -20.91 27.35
CA ASN A 654 -11.27 -20.84 26.71
C ASN A 654 -12.26 -21.78 27.39
N ILE A 655 -11.80 -22.97 27.82
CA ILE A 655 -12.59 -23.91 28.61
C ILE A 655 -13.05 -23.26 29.92
N ARG A 656 -12.12 -22.68 30.69
CA ARG A 656 -12.44 -21.99 31.95
C ARG A 656 -13.38 -20.80 31.74
N GLU A 657 -13.21 -20.05 30.65
CA GLU A 657 -14.12 -18.95 30.32
C GLU A 657 -15.54 -19.45 30.03
N ASN A 658 -15.67 -20.55 29.28
CA ASN A 658 -16.96 -21.17 29.02
C ASN A 658 -17.60 -21.73 30.31
N GLU A 659 -16.82 -22.35 31.19
CA GLU A 659 -17.29 -22.83 32.51
C GLU A 659 -17.82 -21.67 33.38
N ASN A 660 -17.09 -20.56 33.44
CA ASN A 660 -17.53 -19.36 34.17
C ASN A 660 -18.85 -18.79 33.62
N LYS A 661 -19.02 -18.78 32.29
CA LYS A 661 -20.28 -18.36 31.65
C LYS A 661 -21.43 -19.30 32.00
N ARG A 662 -21.18 -20.62 32.01
CA ARG A 662 -22.18 -21.63 32.41
C ARG A 662 -22.60 -21.50 33.86
N HIS A 663 -21.65 -21.30 34.77
CA HIS A 663 -21.95 -21.03 36.18
C HIS A 663 -22.81 -19.78 36.34
N SER A 664 -22.41 -18.67 35.71
CA SER A 664 -23.14 -17.39 35.79
C SER A 664 -24.58 -17.52 35.29
N PHE A 665 -24.79 -18.22 34.17
CA PHE A 665 -26.12 -18.46 33.61
C PHE A 665 -27.00 -19.33 34.52
N SER A 666 -26.43 -20.38 35.13
CA SER A 666 -27.17 -21.25 36.06
C SER A 666 -27.69 -20.46 37.26
N PHE A 667 -26.86 -19.58 37.83
CA PHE A 667 -27.27 -18.71 38.95
C PHE A 667 -28.35 -17.70 38.55
N THR A 668 -28.26 -17.06 37.40
CA THR A 668 -29.26 -16.07 36.96
C THR A 668 -30.59 -16.71 36.55
N SER A 669 -30.54 -17.82 35.82
CA SER A 669 -31.75 -18.43 35.23
C SER A 669 -32.52 -19.29 36.22
N ARG A 670 -31.83 -19.89 37.22
CA ARG A 670 -32.46 -20.69 38.29
C ARG A 670 -32.67 -19.93 39.60
N GLY A 671 -31.99 -18.80 39.79
CA GLY A 671 -32.11 -17.95 41.00
C GLY A 671 -33.30 -16.99 40.99
N ASN A 672 -34.07 -16.94 39.89
CA ASN A 672 -35.21 -16.04 39.73
C ASN A 672 -36.58 -16.73 39.86
N ASP A 673 -36.62 -17.97 40.38
CA ASP A 673 -37.87 -18.71 40.63
C ASP A 673 -38.66 -18.19 41.88
N ASN A 674 -38.29 -17.03 42.45
CA ASN A 674 -39.11 -16.33 43.43
C ASN A 674 -39.62 -14.99 42.87
N ASN A 675 -40.95 -14.97 42.67
CA ASN A 675 -41.87 -13.87 42.38
C ASN A 675 -42.17 -13.48 40.92
N ASN A 676 -43.45 -13.75 40.61
CA ASN A 676 -44.39 -13.09 39.71
C ASN A 676 -44.32 -13.36 38.20
N ASN A 677 -45.38 -14.06 37.77
CA ASN A 677 -46.06 -13.89 36.49
C ASN A 677 -45.93 -12.45 35.96
N ASN A 678 -45.21 -12.30 34.86
CA ASN A 678 -45.61 -11.41 33.79
C ASN A 678 -44.94 -11.85 32.49
N ASN A 679 -45.79 -12.25 31.54
CA ASN A 679 -45.45 -12.35 30.13
C ASN A 679 -44.88 -11.01 29.65
N ASN A 680 -43.60 -10.97 29.31
CA ASN A 680 -43.08 -10.07 28.28
C ASN A 680 -41.74 -10.60 27.76
N ILE A 681 -41.78 -11.08 26.52
CA ILE A 681 -40.61 -11.31 25.67
C ILE A 681 -40.02 -9.92 25.38
N ASN A 682 -39.06 -9.49 26.19
CA ASN A 682 -38.25 -8.32 25.87
C ASN A 682 -37.13 -8.74 24.92
N ILE A 683 -37.34 -8.44 23.64
CA ILE A 683 -36.29 -8.30 22.64
C ILE A 683 -35.38 -7.16 23.12
N ILE A 684 -34.25 -7.51 23.74
CA ILE A 684 -33.17 -6.54 23.96
C ILE A 684 -32.42 -6.40 22.64
N ASN A 685 -32.82 -5.36 21.90
CA ASN A 685 -32.01 -4.74 20.86
C ASN A 685 -30.82 -4.04 21.54
N ASP A 686 -29.70 -4.74 21.70
CA ASP A 686 -28.42 -4.11 21.99
C ASP A 686 -27.56 -4.12 20.71
N ASN A 687 -27.79 -3.07 19.93
CA ASN A 687 -26.84 -2.55 18.96
C ASN A 687 -25.59 -2.05 19.71
N TYR A 688 -24.59 -2.91 19.87
CA TYR A 688 -23.21 -2.48 20.13
C TYR A 688 -22.35 -2.81 18.92
N GLY A 689 -21.87 -1.74 18.27
CA GLY A 689 -21.01 -1.79 17.11
C GLY A 689 -19.77 -2.67 17.36
N ILE A 690 -19.57 -3.63 16.46
CA ILE A 690 -18.36 -4.45 16.43
C ILE A 690 -17.24 -3.59 15.81
N GLY A 691 -16.53 -2.89 16.69
CA GLY A 691 -15.19 -2.37 16.41
C GLY A 691 -14.21 -3.53 16.22
N GLY A 692 -13.39 -3.44 15.18
CA GLY A 692 -12.50 -4.50 14.73
C GLY A 692 -11.54 -5.02 15.80
N ILE A 693 -11.44 -6.35 15.92
CA ILE A 693 -10.39 -7.01 16.69
C ILE A 693 -9.17 -7.19 15.79
N GLY A 694 -8.41 -6.10 15.66
CA GLY A 694 -6.97 -6.16 15.44
C GLY A 694 -6.28 -6.55 16.74
N GLY A 695 -5.39 -7.54 16.68
CA GLY A 695 -4.70 -8.05 17.86
C GLY A 695 -3.73 -7.06 18.51
N ARG A 696 -3.60 -7.14 19.84
CA ARG A 696 -2.35 -7.22 20.63
C ARG A 696 -2.66 -6.94 22.09
N GLY A 697 -1.97 -7.65 22.99
CA GLY A 697 -1.86 -7.19 24.38
C GLY A 697 -1.60 -8.28 25.40
N GLY A 698 -0.50 -9.02 25.27
CA GLY A 698 0.08 -9.69 26.43
C GLY A 698 0.60 -8.62 27.40
N ARG A 699 0.04 -8.55 28.61
CA ARG A 699 0.67 -7.84 29.74
C ARG A 699 1.03 -8.86 30.80
N GLY A 700 2.32 -8.85 31.14
CA GLY A 700 2.93 -9.66 32.17
C GLY A 700 2.43 -9.30 33.56
N GLY A 701 2.54 -10.29 34.45
CA GLY A 701 2.27 -10.15 35.87
C GLY A 701 3.21 -9.15 36.53
N GLY A 702 2.61 -8.18 37.21
CA GLY A 702 3.24 -7.36 38.23
C GLY A 702 2.89 -7.93 39.61
N ARG A 703 3.93 -8.15 40.41
CA ARG A 703 3.89 -8.65 41.79
C ARG A 703 3.00 -7.79 42.69
N GLY A 704 2.33 -8.45 43.64
CA GLY A 704 1.60 -7.81 44.71
C GLY A 704 2.50 -7.04 45.68
N GLY A 705 1.96 -5.93 46.18
CA GLY A 705 2.52 -5.12 47.26
C GLY A 705 1.38 -4.40 47.99
N ARG A 706 1.14 -4.85 49.24
CA ARG A 706 0.35 -4.19 50.30
C ARG A 706 0.83 -2.72 50.41
N GLY A 707 0.06 -1.67 50.66
CA GLY A 707 -1.08 -1.44 51.54
C GLY A 707 -0.81 -0.16 52.36
N ARG A 708 -1.86 0.62 52.68
CA ARG A 708 -1.89 1.85 53.53
C ARG A 708 -1.37 3.12 52.82
N GLY A 709 -1.99 4.29 52.84
CA GLY A 709 -3.13 4.84 53.58
C GLY A 709 -2.88 6.35 53.78
N ARG A 710 -3.97 7.15 53.77
CA ARG A 710 -4.02 8.63 54.03
C ARG A 710 -3.44 9.48 52.88
N GLY A 711 -4.00 10.61 52.47
CA GLY A 711 -5.08 11.44 52.98
C GLY A 711 -4.77 12.89 52.58
N TRP A 712 -5.80 13.58 52.07
CA TRP A 712 -6.00 15.04 52.13
C TRP A 712 -5.26 16.02 51.19
N ARG A 713 -6.13 16.75 50.48
CA ARG A 713 -6.16 18.20 50.18
C ARG A 713 -5.25 18.79 49.12
N GLY A 714 -5.91 19.46 48.17
CA GLY A 714 -5.31 20.41 47.25
C GLY A 714 -5.23 21.84 47.79
N ARG A 715 -4.53 22.65 46.99
CA ARG A 715 -4.53 24.10 46.74
C ARG A 715 -3.33 24.28 45.79
N GLY A 716 -3.46 24.85 44.60
CA GLY A 716 -3.85 26.24 44.39
C GLY A 716 -2.67 27.13 44.78
N GLY A 717 -1.88 27.60 43.82
CA GLY A 717 -0.72 28.44 44.11
C GLY A 717 0.17 28.68 42.90
N ASN A 718 -0.09 29.79 42.25
CA ASN A 718 0.59 30.33 41.09
C ASN A 718 1.90 31.05 41.52
N VAL A 719 2.74 31.41 40.55
CA VAL A 719 3.72 32.54 40.57
C VAL A 719 5.22 32.27 40.82
N ASN A 720 5.97 32.66 39.77
CA ASN A 720 7.30 33.31 39.69
C ASN A 720 8.61 32.55 39.40
N MET A 721 9.09 32.85 38.18
CA MET A 721 10.44 33.26 37.78
C MET A 721 11.39 33.75 38.89
N ASN A 722 12.60 33.20 38.89
CA ASN A 722 13.89 33.91 38.78
C ASN A 722 14.98 32.86 38.49
N GLN A 723 15.66 32.89 37.34
CA GLN A 723 16.94 33.59 37.14
C GLN A 723 17.98 33.36 38.25
N ARG A 724 18.98 32.48 38.00
CA ARG A 724 20.41 32.84 37.76
C ARG A 724 21.38 31.69 38.12
N HIS A 725 22.37 31.55 37.24
CA HIS A 725 23.75 31.09 37.43
C HIS A 725 24.01 29.78 38.19
N THR A 726 24.46 28.76 37.47
CA THR A 726 25.87 28.55 37.10
C THR A 726 25.96 27.68 35.85
#